data_AF-A0AAE0TCR1-F1
#
_entry.id   AF-A0AAE0TCR1-F1
#
_cell.length_a   1.000
_cell.length_b   1.000
_cell.length_c   1.000
_cell.angle_alpha   90.00
_cell.angle_beta   90.00
_cell.angle_gamma   90.00
#
_symmetry.space_group_name_H-M   'P 1'
#
loop_
_entity.id
_entity.type
_entity.pdbx_description
1 polymer ?
#
loop_
_entity_poly.entity_id
_entity_poly.type
_entity_poly.pdbx_seq_one_letter_code
_entity_poly.pdbx_strand_id
1 'polypeptide(L)'
;MAYQLLSKLLEDKTNISPLIICSANEWATLADPCTNLGIVVDDMCGKHGLPQSELKKCNENVRFITALIENRKHIVIFTMRTHIHEETAGSSQLESDISDPIFVKDITLNLDDVNMALSETDKIEFANRYLNEHCLNKDEVLQLCRKHESSIGFPLLCRNAHSIKGKSELFDLFDRPLQIMLRELDRLREHERLSYGCLVLTMLLGGTLTLESINEYLATNDMKNQIKLIFDSCARTNVNLAEIQQAAKALSGTYLSLDESDESYTFFHNTVKEAVFLSYGKHYLTETIKLCSLRSLCKLLRVKNGYQDLRGTAATLMLDLPPKYFRILIERFIKALNTKCPKDFATIAEASVWSSDVFRKVFMDECKTIHVLDHDQNTLLVHAANANNNNLAIELLRNMKQIYADNQQAVSCLTKATRACCIHKDLCLFRHFIKTGIVNVNDILSVTIDQGSEEAMTYLLQNGADINYRSKNGESLLHAACLHGRLNMIELLLSKTSLPVYLYDNNGRSVCHSAASGGRVDFLEFLVTSGADPLCTDIEGMNLLQYACLEGNTEMAFYLMENYLDMLYSAGRWRHTVPHCAAYGGSVDMFNKDCEIMNAASETHDNISSEGNTSHCQKQADLKERTKLEETLLHMACLSGKLELTKYLVEKYPDMIKEVNKHNASIAHYAAAAGGGNVSILEYLITQGLDPWCTTSSGQTLLHLSCISGRLEKTQYLLEKYPDMIKMTDKSNRTPSHYAAFGGNASHIQPLIKQGLDLWCGTAIQQTLLKRSCETGHLEIMKELVKKFPDCIHRLDSNGETTAHYASESGNISVLQYLIKQEDDNNLKTPAYYAAQISNVSILQCLMYKGLNPWCRTVTQETLLHKSCLSGQLEMTQYLLEKYPDMVNEVDNGKRTPAHYASQRSTVSVLQCLTDKCRNPWCRTSTQETLLHMSCISGQLEMTRYLLEKYPDMINNVDNGERTPAHYAAQSSTVSVLQCLTAKGLNPWCKTATQETLLLMSCISGQLEMTQYLLEKYPDMVNEFDNGNRPQAHYAAQSSNVSVLQCLRDKGLNPWCRTSTQETLLHMSCISGQLEMTQYLLEKYPDVINEVDNAERTPAHCAAHSSNVSVLQCLIDKGLNPLCRTAAQETLLHMSCIYVQLEMTQYLLGKYPGMINEVDHNNETGAHYAAKRSNVSVLQCLIDKGLNPWCRTATEETLLHKSCISGQLKMTLYLLEKYPDMINEVDNGERTPAHCAAQSSNVSVLQCLINKGLNP
;
A
#
# COMPACT_ATOMS: atom_id res chain seq x y z
N MET A 1 -32.48 -27.86 38.38
CA MET A 1 -32.13 -26.43 38.23
C MET A 1 -32.25 -25.96 36.79
N ALA A 2 -31.55 -26.57 35.83
CA ALA A 2 -31.72 -26.29 34.39
C ALA A 2 -33.19 -26.29 33.94
N TYR A 3 -33.99 -27.28 34.39
CA TYR A 3 -35.43 -27.38 34.10
C TYR A 3 -36.27 -26.20 34.65
N GLN A 4 -35.93 -25.65 35.82
CA GLN A 4 -36.64 -24.48 36.39
C GLN A 4 -36.25 -23.17 35.68
N LEU A 5 -35.01 -23.07 35.23
CA LEU A 5 -34.53 -21.92 34.46
C LEU A 5 -35.13 -21.90 33.05
N LEU A 6 -35.21 -23.09 32.42
CA LEU A 6 -35.95 -23.33 31.17
C LEU A 6 -37.43 -23.01 31.33
N SER A 7 -38.09 -23.43 32.42
CA SER A 7 -39.48 -23.06 32.70
C SER A 7 -39.70 -21.54 32.74
N LYS A 8 -38.80 -20.79 33.39
CA LYS A 8 -38.86 -19.33 33.49
C LYS A 8 -38.62 -18.61 32.17
N LEU A 9 -37.74 -19.15 31.32
CA LEU A 9 -37.46 -18.63 29.97
C LEU A 9 -38.58 -18.95 28.96
N LEU A 10 -39.35 -20.01 29.21
CA LEU A 10 -40.41 -20.50 28.33
C LEU A 10 -41.82 -20.05 28.77
N GLU A 11 -41.96 -19.40 29.94
CA GLU A 11 -43.23 -18.89 30.48
C GLU A 11 -43.94 -17.88 29.56
N ASP A 12 -43.22 -17.22 28.64
CA ASP A 12 -43.78 -16.29 27.64
C ASP A 12 -44.25 -16.95 26.32
N LYS A 13 -44.14 -18.27 26.15
CA LYS A 13 -44.47 -18.94 24.87
C LYS A 13 -45.30 -20.21 25.06
N THR A 14 -46.62 -20.07 24.87
CA THR A 14 -47.66 -21.08 25.16
C THR A 14 -47.76 -22.27 24.20
N ASN A 15 -46.74 -22.60 23.39
CA ASN A 15 -46.81 -23.75 22.47
C ASN A 15 -45.43 -24.32 22.11
N ILE A 16 -44.81 -25.10 23.01
CA ILE A 16 -43.53 -25.76 22.72
C ILE A 16 -43.63 -27.26 23.02
N SER A 17 -43.32 -28.06 22.01
CA SER A 17 -43.18 -29.53 22.00
C SER A 17 -42.10 -30.03 23.00
N PRO A 18 -42.05 -31.34 23.36
CA PRO A 18 -41.21 -31.84 24.44
C PRO A 18 -39.71 -31.57 24.21
N LEU A 19 -39.07 -31.00 25.24
CA LEU A 19 -37.65 -30.67 25.28
C LEU A 19 -36.81 -31.96 25.38
N ILE A 20 -35.81 -32.13 24.51
CA ILE A 20 -34.87 -33.27 24.51
C ILE A 20 -33.48 -32.78 24.95
N ILE A 21 -32.91 -33.41 25.98
CA ILE A 21 -31.58 -33.09 26.54
C ILE A 21 -30.58 -34.14 26.04
N CYS A 22 -29.47 -33.73 25.43
CA CYS A 22 -28.45 -34.64 24.84
C CYS A 22 -27.02 -34.28 25.25
N SER A 23 -26.13 -35.27 25.31
CA SER A 23 -24.69 -35.09 25.59
C SER A 23 -23.87 -34.77 24.33
N ALA A 24 -22.63 -34.27 24.51
CA ALA A 24 -21.70 -33.91 23.42
C ALA A 24 -21.45 -35.05 22.41
N ASN A 25 -21.63 -36.30 22.83
CA ASN A 25 -21.33 -37.48 22.01
C ASN A 25 -22.54 -38.02 21.22
N GLU A 26 -23.73 -37.45 21.39
CA GLU A 26 -24.98 -37.94 20.77
C GLU A 26 -25.44 -37.09 19.58
N TRP A 27 -24.64 -36.12 19.14
CA TRP A 27 -25.01 -35.11 18.15
C TRP A 27 -25.46 -35.69 16.80
N ALA A 28 -24.90 -36.84 16.42
CA ALA A 28 -25.23 -37.54 15.18
C ALA A 28 -26.64 -38.15 15.15
N THR A 29 -27.30 -38.28 16.31
CA THR A 29 -28.66 -38.86 16.41
C THR A 29 -29.79 -37.85 16.21
N LEU A 30 -29.48 -36.55 16.13
CA LEU A 30 -30.44 -35.44 16.06
C LEU A 30 -30.98 -35.13 14.65
N ALA A 31 -31.01 -36.12 13.76
CA ALA A 31 -31.31 -35.95 12.33
C ALA A 31 -32.79 -35.70 11.97
N ASP A 32 -33.68 -35.45 12.94
CA ASP A 32 -35.12 -35.27 12.67
C ASP A 32 -35.56 -33.78 12.75
N PRO A 33 -35.84 -33.13 11.60
CA PRO A 33 -36.10 -31.68 11.50
C PRO A 33 -37.45 -31.22 12.07
N CYS A 34 -38.28 -32.13 12.61
CA CYS A 34 -39.65 -31.79 13.05
C CYS A 34 -39.80 -31.54 14.57
N THR A 35 -38.73 -31.54 15.37
CA THR A 35 -38.81 -31.42 16.85
C THR A 35 -38.22 -30.11 17.37
N ASN A 36 -38.98 -29.30 18.15
CA ASN A 36 -38.40 -28.12 18.82
C ASN A 36 -37.42 -28.57 19.93
N LEU A 37 -36.14 -28.59 19.59
CA LEU A 37 -35.05 -29.07 20.43
C LEU A 37 -34.48 -27.97 21.35
N GLY A 38 -34.23 -28.30 22.62
CA GLY A 38 -33.52 -27.46 23.58
C GLY A 38 -32.25 -28.14 24.06
N ILE A 39 -31.08 -27.80 23.52
CA ILE A 39 -29.81 -28.45 23.86
C ILE A 39 -29.13 -27.69 24.99
N VAL A 40 -28.84 -28.36 26.10
CA VAL A 40 -27.99 -27.80 27.19
C VAL A 40 -26.70 -28.59 27.23
N VAL A 41 -25.55 -27.95 26.99
CA VAL A 41 -24.23 -28.56 27.12
C VAL A 41 -23.67 -28.17 28.49
N ASP A 42 -23.60 -29.14 29.39
CA ASP A 42 -23.43 -28.91 30.82
C ASP A 42 -22.28 -29.74 31.45
N ASP A 43 -21.38 -29.09 32.19
CA ASP A 43 -20.44 -29.73 33.14
C ASP A 43 -20.93 -29.54 34.59
N MET A 44 -22.18 -29.92 34.88
CA MET A 44 -22.75 -29.81 36.24
C MET A 44 -21.96 -30.57 37.31
N CYS A 45 -21.11 -31.53 36.94
CA CYS A 45 -20.49 -32.43 37.91
C CYS A 45 -18.95 -32.38 37.96
N GLY A 46 -18.26 -31.53 37.17
CA GLY A 46 -16.80 -31.37 37.25
C GLY A 46 -16.04 -32.70 37.13
N LYS A 47 -16.58 -33.66 36.37
CA LYS A 47 -16.11 -35.06 36.40
C LYS A 47 -14.83 -35.24 35.60
N HIS A 48 -14.62 -34.41 34.58
CA HIS A 48 -13.42 -34.44 33.74
C HIS A 48 -12.81 -33.07 33.43
N GLY A 49 -13.53 -31.95 33.61
CA GLY A 49 -13.23 -30.71 32.89
C GLY A 49 -13.37 -30.97 31.39
N LEU A 50 -14.04 -30.11 30.62
CA LEU A 50 -14.13 -30.33 29.17
C LEU A 50 -12.72 -30.48 28.59
N PRO A 51 -12.29 -31.69 28.15
CA PRO A 51 -10.97 -31.85 27.59
C PRO A 51 -10.94 -31.08 26.28
N GLN A 52 -9.77 -30.53 25.94
CA GLN A 52 -9.58 -29.70 24.74
C GLN A 52 -10.03 -30.42 23.46
N SER A 53 -10.04 -31.76 23.48
CA SER A 53 -10.57 -32.64 22.45
C SER A 53 -12.10 -32.58 22.27
N GLU A 54 -12.91 -32.39 23.31
CA GLU A 54 -14.36 -32.20 23.20
C GLU A 54 -14.75 -30.77 22.82
N LEU A 55 -13.97 -29.77 23.25
CA LEU A 55 -14.05 -28.40 22.72
C LEU A 55 -13.70 -28.35 21.23
N LYS A 56 -12.69 -29.12 20.79
CA LYS A 56 -12.37 -29.33 19.36
C LYS A 56 -13.54 -29.94 18.61
N LYS A 57 -14.24 -30.95 19.16
CA LYS A 57 -15.45 -31.53 18.55
C LYS A 57 -16.60 -30.53 18.45
N CYS A 58 -16.78 -29.65 19.44
CA CYS A 58 -17.71 -28.53 19.34
C CYS A 58 -17.31 -27.61 18.18
N ASN A 59 -16.02 -27.24 18.06
CA ASN A 59 -15.49 -26.46 16.94
C ASN A 59 -15.67 -27.15 15.57
N GLU A 60 -15.40 -28.45 15.49
CA GLU A 60 -15.58 -29.25 14.28
C GLU A 60 -17.05 -29.29 13.82
N ASN A 61 -17.98 -29.21 14.77
CA ASN A 61 -19.41 -29.22 14.52
C ASN A 61 -20.09 -27.83 14.63
N VAL A 62 -19.32 -26.73 14.76
CA VAL A 62 -19.86 -25.35 14.84
C VAL A 62 -20.83 -25.11 13.69
N ARG A 63 -20.49 -25.52 12.47
CA ARG A 63 -21.38 -25.38 11.30
C ARG A 63 -22.74 -26.06 11.46
N PHE A 64 -22.80 -27.19 12.14
CA PHE A 64 -24.04 -27.92 12.42
C PHE A 64 -24.86 -27.25 13.53
N ILE A 65 -24.18 -26.75 14.58
CA ILE A 65 -24.81 -25.97 15.66
C ILE A 65 -25.39 -24.67 15.10
N THR A 66 -24.63 -23.96 14.26
CA THR A 66 -25.06 -22.73 13.59
C THR A 66 -26.29 -23.00 12.71
N ALA A 67 -26.30 -24.08 11.94
CA ALA A 67 -27.45 -24.48 11.12
C ALA A 67 -28.72 -24.84 11.93
N LEU A 68 -28.55 -25.41 13.13
CA LEU A 68 -29.67 -25.69 14.06
C LEU A 68 -30.21 -24.40 14.70
N ILE A 69 -29.34 -23.45 15.05
CA ILE A 69 -29.71 -22.16 15.67
C ILE A 69 -30.38 -21.22 14.65
N GLU A 70 -29.93 -21.20 13.40
CA GLU A 70 -30.49 -20.38 12.32
C GLU A 70 -31.97 -20.70 12.03
N ASN A 71 -32.44 -21.91 12.32
CA ASN A 71 -33.84 -22.33 12.12
C ASN A 71 -34.85 -21.72 13.13
N ARG A 72 -34.43 -20.84 14.06
CA ARG A 72 -35.23 -20.07 15.06
C ARG A 72 -36.23 -20.87 15.92
N LYS A 73 -36.23 -22.20 15.85
CA LYS A 73 -37.12 -23.10 16.63
C LYS A 73 -36.40 -23.84 17.77
N HIS A 74 -35.10 -23.63 17.94
CA HIS A 74 -34.25 -24.36 18.89
C HIS A 74 -33.51 -23.41 19.82
N ILE A 75 -33.35 -23.80 21.09
CA ILE A 75 -32.61 -23.05 22.11
C ILE A 75 -31.39 -23.88 22.48
N VAL A 76 -30.18 -23.34 22.31
CA VAL A 76 -28.92 -23.98 22.72
C VAL A 76 -28.32 -23.17 23.87
N ILE A 77 -28.05 -23.80 25.00
CA ILE A 77 -27.49 -23.17 26.21
C ILE A 77 -26.16 -23.85 26.53
N PHE A 78 -25.08 -23.06 26.60
CA PHE A 78 -23.78 -23.50 27.08
C PHE A 78 -23.60 -23.06 28.54
N THR A 79 -23.27 -24.00 29.43
CA THR A 79 -22.95 -23.71 30.84
C THR A 79 -21.50 -24.06 31.13
N MET A 80 -20.65 -23.04 31.35
CA MET A 80 -19.22 -23.18 31.65
C MET A 80 -18.81 -22.26 32.81
N ARG A 81 -17.85 -22.70 33.64
CA ARG A 81 -17.32 -21.88 34.75
C ARG A 81 -16.34 -20.82 34.26
N THR A 82 -16.39 -19.63 34.85
CA THR A 82 -15.67 -18.42 34.44
C THR A 82 -14.15 -18.57 34.45
N HIS A 83 -13.57 -19.28 35.42
CA HIS A 83 -12.12 -19.53 35.45
C HIS A 83 -11.63 -20.47 34.34
N ILE A 84 -12.46 -21.41 33.87
CA ILE A 84 -12.15 -22.30 32.72
C ILE A 84 -12.27 -21.50 31.42
N HIS A 85 -13.23 -20.57 31.36
CA HIS A 85 -13.37 -19.63 30.24
C HIS A 85 -12.13 -18.71 30.14
N GLU A 86 -11.67 -18.14 31.26
CA GLU A 86 -10.47 -17.29 31.28
C GLU A 86 -9.17 -18.05 30.96
N GLU A 87 -9.07 -19.34 31.33
CA GLU A 87 -7.95 -20.21 30.95
C GLU A 87 -7.97 -20.58 29.45
N THR A 88 -9.15 -20.73 28.84
CA THR A 88 -9.31 -21.08 27.41
C THR A 88 -9.29 -19.85 26.49
N ALA A 89 -9.67 -18.67 26.97
CA ALA A 89 -9.59 -17.40 26.24
C ALA A 89 -8.15 -16.98 25.87
N GLY A 90 -7.14 -17.55 26.54
CA GLY A 90 -5.74 -17.40 26.15
C GLY A 90 -5.35 -18.11 24.84
N SER A 91 -6.23 -18.95 24.29
CA SER A 91 -6.11 -19.55 22.95
C SER A 91 -7.06 -18.82 22.00
N SER A 92 -6.49 -18.07 21.06
CA SER A 92 -7.13 -17.04 20.25
C SER A 92 -8.05 -17.57 19.13
N GLN A 93 -8.85 -18.60 19.38
CA GLN A 93 -9.78 -19.15 18.39
C GLN A 93 -11.25 -19.19 18.85
N LEU A 94 -11.55 -19.13 20.15
CA LEU A 94 -12.96 -19.17 20.59
C LEU A 94 -13.63 -17.78 20.63
N GLU A 95 -12.90 -16.72 20.96
CA GLU A 95 -13.47 -15.36 20.99
C GLU A 95 -13.78 -14.82 19.59
N SER A 96 -13.02 -15.19 18.55
CA SER A 96 -13.29 -14.69 17.19
C SER A 96 -14.53 -15.32 16.56
N ASP A 97 -14.85 -16.57 16.90
CA ASP A 97 -15.89 -17.33 16.21
C ASP A 97 -17.28 -17.19 16.88
N ILE A 98 -17.32 -16.66 18.11
CA ILE A 98 -18.55 -16.52 18.92
C ILE A 98 -18.94 -15.03 19.11
N SER A 99 -18.09 -14.07 18.75
CA SER A 99 -18.30 -12.62 18.95
C SER A 99 -19.10 -11.90 17.85
N ASP A 100 -20.02 -12.60 17.19
CA ASP A 100 -20.96 -11.96 16.26
C ASP A 100 -22.26 -11.62 17.04
N PRO A 101 -22.67 -10.34 17.16
CA PRO A 101 -23.60 -9.86 18.19
C PRO A 101 -25.06 -10.36 18.07
N ILE A 102 -25.37 -11.18 17.07
CA ILE A 102 -26.67 -11.85 16.93
C ILE A 102 -26.70 -13.19 17.69
N PHE A 103 -25.53 -13.77 17.99
CA PHE A 103 -25.39 -15.18 18.38
C PHE A 103 -25.40 -15.47 19.87
N VAL A 104 -25.36 -14.45 20.73
CA VAL A 104 -25.41 -14.63 22.18
C VAL A 104 -26.47 -13.69 22.74
N LYS A 105 -27.69 -14.21 22.93
CA LYS A 105 -28.58 -13.60 23.92
C LYS A 105 -27.98 -13.95 25.27
N ASP A 106 -27.28 -12.98 25.87
CA ASP A 106 -26.71 -12.97 27.22
C ASP A 106 -27.29 -14.03 28.15
N ILE A 107 -26.72 -15.24 28.12
CA ILE A 107 -26.76 -16.19 29.23
C ILE A 107 -25.44 -16.96 29.20
N THR A 108 -24.30 -16.27 29.23
CA THR A 108 -23.23 -16.74 30.10
C THR A 108 -23.79 -16.63 31.51
N LEU A 109 -24.42 -17.72 31.99
CA LEU A 109 -24.72 -17.83 33.41
C LEU A 109 -23.37 -17.79 34.13
N ASN A 110 -23.08 -16.63 34.70
CA ASN A 110 -22.02 -16.49 35.67
C ASN A 110 -22.40 -17.39 36.86
N LEU A 111 -21.96 -18.65 36.80
CA LEU A 111 -22.17 -19.60 37.89
C LEU A 111 -21.44 -19.15 39.17
N ASP A 112 -20.57 -18.15 39.07
CA ASP A 112 -19.85 -17.55 40.19
C ASP A 112 -20.58 -16.35 40.83
N ASP A 113 -21.78 -15.94 40.37
CA ASP A 113 -22.56 -14.89 41.05
C ASP A 113 -23.36 -15.45 42.26
N VAL A 114 -22.68 -15.34 43.42
CA VAL A 114 -23.18 -15.14 44.80
C VAL A 114 -24.09 -16.18 45.46
N ASN A 115 -24.05 -17.50 45.15
CA ASN A 115 -24.27 -18.59 46.15
C ASN A 115 -24.27 -20.04 45.62
N MET A 116 -23.75 -20.33 44.43
CA MET A 116 -23.80 -21.70 43.87
C MET A 116 -22.65 -22.59 44.36
N ALA A 117 -22.63 -22.89 45.67
CA ALA A 117 -21.77 -23.90 46.26
C ALA A 117 -22.19 -25.32 45.80
N LEU A 118 -21.23 -26.25 45.62
CA LEU A 118 -21.48 -27.70 45.52
C LEU A 118 -22.45 -28.08 46.64
N SER A 119 -23.56 -28.73 46.30
CA SER A 119 -24.55 -29.13 47.30
C SER A 119 -23.91 -30.07 48.33
N GLU A 120 -24.40 -30.09 49.57
CA GLU A 120 -23.90 -31.05 50.57
C GLU A 120 -23.93 -32.48 50.02
N THR A 121 -24.96 -32.82 49.24
CA THR A 121 -25.13 -34.11 48.57
C THR A 121 -24.01 -34.42 47.56
N ASP A 122 -23.59 -33.45 46.75
CA ASP A 122 -22.53 -33.65 45.74
C ASP A 122 -21.16 -33.77 46.41
N LYS A 123 -20.89 -32.95 47.44
CA LYS A 123 -19.65 -33.04 48.24
C LYS A 123 -19.51 -34.40 48.91
N ILE A 124 -20.61 -34.93 49.45
CA ILE A 124 -20.65 -36.26 50.08
C ILE A 124 -20.39 -37.36 49.05
N GLU A 125 -20.94 -37.26 47.83
CA GLU A 125 -20.68 -38.24 46.78
C GLU A 125 -19.21 -38.29 46.36
N PHE A 126 -18.58 -37.12 46.17
CA PHE A 126 -17.15 -37.02 45.86
C PHE A 126 -16.25 -37.51 47.01
N ALA A 127 -16.57 -37.13 48.25
CA ALA A 127 -15.85 -37.58 49.43
C ALA A 127 -15.92 -39.11 49.58
N ASN A 128 -17.11 -39.71 49.44
CA ASN A 128 -17.26 -41.16 49.50
C ASN A 128 -16.53 -41.88 48.35
N ARG A 129 -16.46 -41.27 47.17
CA ARG A 129 -15.80 -41.91 46.03
C ARG A 129 -14.28 -42.01 46.16
N TYR A 130 -13.63 -40.99 46.71
CA TYR A 130 -12.17 -40.89 46.74
C TYR A 130 -11.55 -41.02 48.15
N LEU A 131 -12.32 -40.86 49.22
CA LEU A 131 -11.84 -40.92 50.62
C LEU A 131 -12.18 -42.25 51.32
N ASN A 132 -12.81 -43.20 50.61
CA ASN A 132 -13.22 -44.50 51.17
C ASN A 132 -12.05 -45.33 51.72
N GLU A 133 -10.84 -45.17 51.19
CA GLU A 133 -9.64 -45.89 51.65
C GLU A 133 -9.17 -45.46 53.05
N HIS A 134 -9.61 -44.30 53.55
CA HIS A 134 -9.23 -43.74 54.86
C HIS A 134 -10.20 -44.08 55.99
N CYS A 135 -11.20 -44.95 55.73
CA CYS A 135 -12.17 -45.45 56.71
C CYS A 135 -12.93 -44.33 57.48
N LEU A 136 -13.29 -43.22 56.81
CA LEU A 136 -14.13 -42.18 57.41
C LEU A 136 -15.55 -42.70 57.62
N ASN A 137 -16.16 -42.39 58.77
CA ASN A 137 -17.57 -42.71 59.00
C ASN A 137 -18.49 -41.63 58.41
N LYS A 138 -19.80 -41.93 58.29
CA LYS A 138 -20.76 -41.03 57.63
C LYS A 138 -20.81 -39.63 58.26
N ASP A 139 -20.71 -39.55 59.58
CA ASP A 139 -20.74 -38.27 60.32
C ASP A 139 -19.46 -37.44 60.07
N GLU A 140 -18.29 -38.07 59.96
CA GLU A 140 -17.02 -37.43 59.60
C GLU A 140 -17.04 -36.84 58.18
N VAL A 141 -17.60 -37.57 57.21
CA VAL A 141 -17.77 -37.08 55.81
C VAL A 141 -18.73 -35.90 55.76
N LEU A 142 -19.85 -35.96 56.51
CA LEU A 142 -20.80 -34.86 56.65
C LEU A 142 -20.15 -33.62 57.27
N GLN A 143 -19.32 -33.79 58.30
CA GLN A 143 -18.61 -32.69 58.95
C GLN A 143 -17.63 -32.00 57.99
N LEU A 144 -16.89 -32.78 57.18
CA LEU A 144 -15.95 -32.26 56.18
C LEU A 144 -16.69 -31.47 55.07
N CYS A 145 -17.83 -31.98 54.60
CA CYS A 145 -18.60 -31.33 53.53
C CYS A 145 -19.31 -30.04 54.00
N ARG A 146 -19.70 -29.96 55.28
CA ARG A 146 -20.42 -28.83 55.89
C ARG A 146 -19.55 -27.65 56.26
N LYS A 147 -18.29 -27.89 56.64
CA LYS A 147 -17.39 -26.85 57.17
C LYS A 147 -16.79 -25.93 56.08
N HIS A 148 -16.79 -26.37 54.82
CA HIS A 148 -16.19 -25.62 53.71
C HIS A 148 -17.26 -24.94 52.83
N GLU A 149 -17.43 -23.62 53.00
CA GLU A 149 -18.36 -22.81 52.21
C GLU A 149 -17.92 -22.63 50.74
N SER A 150 -16.60 -22.59 50.45
CA SER A 150 -16.10 -22.53 49.07
C SER A 150 -16.09 -23.91 48.42
N SER A 151 -16.63 -23.98 47.21
CA SER A 151 -16.78 -25.23 46.44
C SER A 151 -15.72 -25.41 45.36
N ILE A 152 -14.87 -24.40 45.21
CA ILE A 152 -13.79 -24.32 44.25
C ILE A 152 -12.61 -25.15 44.78
N GLY A 153 -12.21 -26.19 44.05
CA GLY A 153 -11.10 -27.08 44.39
C GLY A 153 -11.44 -28.29 45.28
N PHE A 154 -12.68 -28.42 45.78
CA PHE A 154 -13.08 -29.53 46.67
C PHE A 154 -12.92 -30.94 46.02
N PRO A 155 -13.36 -31.19 44.76
CA PRO A 155 -13.14 -32.49 44.11
C PRO A 155 -11.67 -32.84 43.90
N LEU A 156 -10.82 -31.83 43.64
CA LEU A 156 -9.37 -31.98 43.48
C LEU A 156 -8.70 -32.38 44.80
N LEU A 157 -9.13 -31.78 45.92
CA LEU A 157 -8.65 -32.13 47.26
C LEU A 157 -9.09 -33.55 47.66
N CYS A 158 -10.31 -33.96 47.34
CA CYS A 158 -10.76 -35.35 47.53
C CYS A 158 -9.92 -36.36 46.75
N ARG A 159 -9.50 -36.01 45.53
CA ARG A 159 -8.66 -36.88 44.69
C ARG A 159 -7.22 -36.94 45.20
N ASN A 160 -6.63 -35.81 45.60
CA ASN A 160 -5.26 -35.75 46.13
C ASN A 160 -5.11 -36.34 47.55
N ALA A 161 -6.21 -36.69 48.21
CA ALA A 161 -6.20 -37.30 49.53
C ALA A 161 -5.58 -38.70 49.59
N HIS A 162 -5.35 -39.36 48.45
CA HIS A 162 -4.68 -40.68 48.41
C HIS A 162 -3.22 -40.62 48.92
N SER A 163 -2.56 -39.46 48.92
CA SER A 163 -1.17 -39.31 49.38
C SER A 163 -1.04 -39.20 50.90
N ILE A 164 -2.14 -38.92 51.60
CA ILE A 164 -2.19 -38.69 53.04
C ILE A 164 -2.49 -40.01 53.73
N LYS A 165 -1.72 -40.43 54.73
CA LYS A 165 -1.91 -41.73 55.41
C LYS A 165 -2.69 -41.64 56.73
N GLY A 166 -2.96 -40.44 57.22
CA GLY A 166 -3.59 -40.19 58.52
C GLY A 166 -4.91 -39.43 58.44
N LYS A 167 -5.90 -39.85 59.25
CA LYS A 167 -7.23 -39.21 59.31
C LYS A 167 -7.19 -37.74 59.70
N SER A 168 -6.31 -37.31 60.63
CA SER A 168 -6.25 -35.90 61.06
C SER A 168 -5.69 -34.97 59.97
N GLU A 169 -4.66 -35.43 59.26
CA GLU A 169 -4.03 -34.70 58.16
C GLU A 169 -4.97 -34.54 56.96
N LEU A 170 -5.91 -35.47 56.81
CA LEU A 170 -6.96 -35.41 55.80
C LEU A 170 -7.91 -34.23 56.05
N PHE A 171 -8.36 -34.00 57.28
CA PHE A 171 -9.18 -32.83 57.60
C PHE A 171 -8.39 -31.53 57.46
N ASP A 172 -7.10 -31.53 57.83
CA ASP A 172 -6.22 -30.39 57.63
C ASP A 172 -6.05 -30.04 56.14
N LEU A 173 -6.10 -31.01 55.22
CA LEU A 173 -5.99 -30.80 53.76
C LEU A 173 -7.11 -29.89 53.25
N PHE A 174 -8.33 -30.07 53.75
CA PHE A 174 -9.45 -29.24 53.33
C PHE A 174 -9.49 -27.90 54.10
N ASP A 175 -9.03 -27.87 55.35
CA ASP A 175 -8.89 -26.64 56.14
C ASP A 175 -7.78 -25.71 55.63
N ARG A 176 -6.65 -26.25 55.13
CA ARG A 176 -5.48 -25.48 54.66
C ARG A 176 -4.81 -26.13 53.44
N PRO A 177 -5.48 -26.19 52.28
CA PRO A 177 -5.04 -26.97 51.11
C PRO A 177 -3.66 -26.54 50.59
N LEU A 178 -3.38 -25.25 50.56
CA LEU A 178 -2.09 -24.72 50.11
C LEU A 178 -0.93 -25.05 51.06
N GLN A 179 -1.17 -25.14 52.38
CA GLN A 179 -0.10 -25.50 53.33
C GLN A 179 0.31 -26.95 53.17
N ILE A 180 -0.65 -27.84 52.92
CA ILE A 180 -0.36 -29.26 52.72
C ILE A 180 0.19 -29.53 51.33
N MET A 181 -0.29 -28.85 50.27
CA MET A 181 0.35 -28.91 48.96
C MET A 181 1.80 -28.42 48.99
N LEU A 182 2.12 -27.35 49.73
CA LEU A 182 3.50 -26.90 49.90
C LEU A 182 4.35 -27.92 50.66
N ARG A 183 3.82 -28.57 51.70
CA ARG A 183 4.51 -29.68 52.41
C ARG A 183 4.75 -30.88 51.50
N GLU A 184 3.79 -31.25 50.66
CA GLU A 184 3.95 -32.33 49.69
C GLU A 184 4.95 -31.98 48.59
N LEU A 185 4.96 -30.73 48.12
CA LEU A 185 6.00 -30.26 47.20
C LEU A 185 7.38 -30.27 47.86
N ASP A 186 7.49 -29.92 49.14
CA ASP A 186 8.73 -30.06 49.92
C ASP A 186 9.13 -31.55 50.09
N ARG A 187 8.16 -32.46 50.30
CA ARG A 187 8.36 -33.91 50.35
C ARG A 187 8.86 -34.47 49.01
N LEU A 188 8.24 -34.06 47.89
CA LEU A 188 8.66 -34.41 46.53
C LEU A 188 10.06 -33.88 46.24
N ARG A 189 10.39 -32.66 46.69
CA ARG A 189 11.75 -32.11 46.59
C ARG A 189 12.77 -32.92 47.40
N GLU A 190 12.40 -33.52 48.53
CA GLU A 190 13.33 -34.29 49.35
C GLU A 190 13.50 -35.74 48.87
N HIS A 191 12.41 -36.41 48.50
CA HIS A 191 12.35 -37.84 48.25
C HIS A 191 12.16 -38.24 46.76
N GLU A 192 11.45 -37.43 45.96
CA GLU A 192 11.10 -37.71 44.55
C GLU A 192 11.54 -36.57 43.63
N ARG A 193 12.85 -36.29 43.70
CA ARG A 193 13.51 -35.11 43.11
C ARG A 193 13.31 -34.94 41.60
N LEU A 194 13.20 -36.04 40.86
CA LEU A 194 12.92 -36.03 39.41
C LEU A 194 11.52 -35.51 39.11
N SER A 195 10.52 -35.94 39.88
CA SER A 195 9.13 -35.50 39.76
C SER A 195 9.02 -34.01 40.12
N TYR A 196 9.66 -33.57 41.20
CA TYR A 196 9.71 -32.15 41.55
C TYR A 196 10.42 -31.30 40.49
N GLY A 197 11.57 -31.76 39.98
CA GLY A 197 12.28 -31.09 38.88
C GLY A 197 11.47 -30.99 37.60
N CYS A 198 10.65 -32.01 37.29
CA CYS A 198 9.70 -31.98 36.17
C CYS A 198 8.63 -30.89 36.37
N LEU A 199 8.02 -30.78 37.55
CA LEU A 199 7.05 -29.73 37.85
C LEU A 199 7.67 -28.32 37.74
N VAL A 200 8.89 -28.13 38.23
CA VAL A 200 9.62 -26.86 38.11
C VAL A 200 9.92 -26.55 36.64
N LEU A 201 10.31 -27.54 35.84
CA LEU A 201 10.56 -27.36 34.41
C LEU A 201 9.28 -26.96 33.65
N THR A 202 8.15 -27.61 33.92
CA THR A 202 6.84 -27.26 33.35
C THR A 202 6.43 -25.83 33.71
N MET A 203 6.74 -25.38 34.93
CA MET A 203 6.50 -23.99 35.34
C MET A 203 7.38 -23.00 34.58
N LEU A 204 8.67 -23.31 34.38
CA LEU A 204 9.61 -22.45 33.66
C LEU A 204 9.26 -22.30 32.16
N LEU A 205 8.72 -23.36 31.55
CA LEU A 205 8.26 -23.39 30.16
C LEU A 205 6.89 -22.71 29.94
N GLY A 206 6.35 -22.00 30.94
CA GLY A 206 5.10 -21.25 30.81
C GLY A 206 3.85 -22.01 31.25
N GLY A 207 3.97 -23.25 31.71
CA GLY A 207 2.87 -24.09 32.22
C GLY A 207 2.50 -25.25 31.31
N THR A 208 3.17 -25.40 30.17
CA THR A 208 2.98 -26.49 29.20
C THR A 208 4.33 -27.14 28.89
N LEU A 209 4.41 -28.46 28.95
CA LEU A 209 5.60 -29.25 28.69
C LEU A 209 5.34 -30.14 27.46
N THR A 210 5.97 -29.81 26.33
CA THR A 210 5.89 -30.59 25.07
C THR A 210 7.26 -31.19 24.71
N LEU A 211 7.26 -32.27 23.92
CA LEU A 211 8.48 -32.89 23.39
C LEU A 211 9.38 -31.90 22.63
N GLU A 212 8.77 -31.05 21.80
CA GLU A 212 9.47 -30.00 21.06
C GLU A 212 10.06 -28.95 22.00
N SER A 213 9.31 -28.51 23.01
CA SER A 213 9.80 -27.53 23.99
C SER A 213 11.00 -28.05 24.77
N ILE A 214 11.02 -29.35 25.12
CA ILE A 214 12.17 -29.96 25.81
C ILE A 214 13.37 -30.06 24.88
N ASN A 215 13.17 -30.41 23.60
CA ASN A 215 14.24 -30.50 22.60
C ASN A 215 14.85 -29.13 22.26
N GLU A 216 14.02 -28.09 22.11
CA GLU A 216 14.48 -26.71 21.94
C GLU A 216 15.23 -26.20 23.17
N TYR A 217 14.73 -26.53 24.38
CA TYR A 217 15.41 -26.17 25.63
C TYR A 217 16.77 -26.85 25.78
N LEU A 218 16.95 -28.05 25.26
CA LEU A 218 18.21 -28.79 25.28
C LEU A 218 19.20 -28.34 24.20
N ALA A 219 18.81 -27.51 23.22
CA ALA A 219 19.65 -27.16 22.08
C ALA A 219 20.69 -26.05 22.38
N THR A 220 20.46 -25.17 23.36
CA THR A 220 21.36 -24.05 23.69
C THR A 220 22.24 -24.31 24.91
N ASN A 221 23.52 -23.92 24.85
CA ASN A 221 24.49 -24.13 25.94
C ASN A 221 24.11 -23.43 27.25
N ASP A 222 23.43 -22.28 27.18
CA ASP A 222 22.95 -21.54 28.36
C ASP A 222 21.83 -22.31 29.08
N MET A 223 20.92 -22.94 28.34
CA MET A 223 19.79 -23.68 28.90
C MET A 223 20.17 -25.09 29.36
N LYS A 224 21.18 -25.75 28.75
CA LYS A 224 21.80 -26.96 29.30
C LYS A 224 22.40 -26.73 30.69
N ASN A 225 23.06 -25.59 30.89
CA ASN A 225 23.58 -25.21 32.20
C ASN A 225 22.45 -24.91 33.21
N GLN A 226 21.30 -24.41 32.76
CA GLN A 226 20.11 -24.16 33.60
C GLN A 226 19.39 -25.45 34.02
N ILE A 227 19.19 -26.41 33.10
CA ILE A 227 18.68 -27.76 33.42
C ILE A 227 19.65 -28.45 34.38
N LYS A 228 20.95 -28.34 34.12
CA LYS A 228 21.98 -28.83 35.02
C LYS A 228 21.87 -28.17 36.39
N LEU A 229 21.63 -26.86 36.51
CA LEU A 229 21.42 -26.18 37.81
C LEU A 229 20.15 -26.65 38.55
N ILE A 230 19.03 -26.81 37.84
CA ILE A 230 17.75 -27.26 38.40
C ILE A 230 17.87 -28.70 38.90
N PHE A 231 18.50 -29.60 38.13
CA PHE A 231 18.67 -31.00 38.51
C PHE A 231 19.92 -31.27 39.39
N ASP A 232 20.95 -30.41 39.38
CA ASP A 232 22.08 -30.44 40.31
C ASP A 232 21.62 -30.05 41.73
N SER A 233 20.69 -29.09 41.84
CA SER A 233 20.02 -28.77 43.12
C SER A 233 19.20 -29.96 43.67
N CYS A 234 18.84 -30.89 42.78
CA CYS A 234 18.15 -32.14 43.04
C CYS A 234 19.11 -33.36 43.09
N ALA A 235 20.43 -33.13 43.09
CA ALA A 235 21.52 -34.11 43.25
C ALA A 235 21.55 -35.31 42.28
N ARG A 236 21.21 -35.12 41.00
CA ARG A 236 21.54 -36.09 39.94
C ARG A 236 22.13 -35.40 38.72
N THR A 237 23.35 -35.78 38.34
CA THR A 237 24.02 -35.35 37.12
C THR A 237 23.63 -36.26 35.96
N ASN A 238 23.27 -35.67 34.81
CA ASN A 238 22.85 -36.32 33.55
C ASN A 238 21.46 -37.00 33.55
N VAL A 239 20.39 -36.20 33.61
CA VAL A 239 19.01 -36.67 33.37
C VAL A 239 18.73 -36.77 31.86
N ASN A 240 18.17 -37.89 31.40
CA ASN A 240 17.84 -38.11 29.99
C ASN A 240 16.37 -37.76 29.67
N LEU A 241 16.06 -37.42 28.40
CA LEU A 241 14.71 -37.04 27.95
C LEU A 241 13.63 -38.06 28.33
N ALA A 242 13.94 -39.36 28.21
CA ALA A 242 13.02 -40.45 28.55
C ALA A 242 12.66 -40.47 30.05
N GLU A 243 13.57 -40.08 30.93
CA GLU A 243 13.34 -40.03 32.38
C GLU A 243 12.42 -38.86 32.75
N ILE A 244 12.54 -37.72 32.06
CA ILE A 244 11.66 -36.56 32.23
C ILE A 244 10.24 -36.90 31.76
N GLN A 245 10.11 -37.60 30.63
CA GLN A 245 8.80 -38.06 30.14
C GLN A 245 8.17 -39.08 31.08
N GLN A 246 8.95 -40.00 31.63
CA GLN A 246 8.45 -40.98 32.60
C GLN A 246 7.97 -40.29 33.89
N ALA A 247 8.70 -39.28 34.37
CA ALA A 247 8.30 -38.48 35.52
C ALA A 247 7.03 -37.64 35.23
N ALA A 248 6.94 -37.00 34.06
CA ALA A 248 5.75 -36.25 33.64
C ALA A 248 4.51 -37.15 33.55
N LYS A 249 4.68 -38.35 33.00
CA LYS A 249 3.62 -39.38 32.93
C LYS A 249 3.21 -39.88 34.32
N ALA A 250 4.14 -40.06 35.24
CA ALA A 250 3.83 -40.43 36.63
C ALA A 250 3.07 -39.33 37.39
N LEU A 251 3.29 -38.06 37.03
CA LEU A 251 2.59 -36.89 37.59
C LEU A 251 1.24 -36.60 36.92
N SER A 252 0.95 -37.27 35.80
CA SER A 252 -0.31 -37.13 35.08
C SER A 252 -1.48 -37.69 35.90
N GLY A 253 -2.55 -36.90 36.05
CA GLY A 253 -3.72 -37.25 36.85
C GLY A 253 -3.67 -36.85 38.34
N THR A 254 -2.54 -36.29 38.81
CA THR A 254 -2.38 -35.71 40.16
C THR A 254 -2.06 -34.20 40.11
N TYR A 255 -0.96 -33.82 39.43
CA TYR A 255 -0.53 -32.42 39.29
C TYR A 255 -0.55 -31.90 37.85
N LEU A 256 -0.40 -32.82 36.87
CA LEU A 256 -0.41 -32.51 35.45
C LEU A 256 -1.61 -33.17 34.75
N SER A 257 -2.18 -32.52 33.74
CA SER A 257 -3.08 -33.12 32.76
C SER A 257 -2.28 -33.51 31.51
N LEU A 258 -2.62 -34.64 30.90
CA LEU A 258 -2.04 -35.11 29.64
C LEU A 258 -3.06 -34.85 28.53
N ASP A 259 -2.66 -34.09 27.50
CA ASP A 259 -3.36 -34.07 26.23
C ASP A 259 -2.78 -35.17 25.32
N GLU A 260 -3.60 -36.18 25.04
CA GLU A 260 -3.20 -37.34 24.23
C GLU A 260 -2.98 -37.00 22.75
N SER A 261 -3.46 -35.85 22.27
CA SER A 261 -3.36 -35.48 20.85
C SER A 261 -2.00 -34.90 20.45
N ASP A 262 -1.38 -34.12 21.34
CA ASP A 262 -0.13 -33.38 21.09
C ASP A 262 1.03 -33.81 22.04
N GLU A 263 0.84 -34.89 22.81
CA GLU A 263 1.76 -35.34 23.88
C GLU A 263 2.22 -34.19 24.82
N SER A 264 1.29 -33.29 25.16
CA SER A 264 1.58 -32.12 25.98
C SER A 264 1.12 -32.35 27.43
N TYR A 265 1.96 -31.97 28.39
CA TYR A 265 1.61 -31.98 29.81
C TYR A 265 1.37 -30.55 30.28
N THR A 266 0.18 -30.27 30.82
CA THR A 266 -0.15 -28.94 31.35
C THR A 266 -0.49 -29.04 32.83
N PHE A 267 -0.36 -27.94 33.59
CA PHE A 267 -0.81 -27.97 34.98
C PHE A 267 -2.31 -28.18 35.04
N PHE A 268 -2.75 -29.08 35.91
CA PHE A 268 -4.17 -29.39 36.08
C PHE A 268 -4.98 -28.18 36.59
N HIS A 269 -4.34 -27.27 37.33
CA HIS A 269 -4.96 -26.05 37.84
C HIS A 269 -3.90 -24.97 38.16
N ASN A 270 -4.22 -23.69 37.99
CA ASN A 270 -3.31 -22.57 38.28
C ASN A 270 -2.76 -22.55 39.72
N THR A 271 -3.55 -22.99 40.70
CA THR A 271 -3.08 -23.07 42.11
C THR A 271 -1.91 -24.04 42.31
N VAL A 272 -1.79 -25.09 41.49
CA VAL A 272 -0.64 -26.01 41.52
C VAL A 272 0.60 -25.31 40.97
N LYS A 273 0.45 -24.61 39.84
CA LYS A 273 1.50 -23.79 39.22
C LYS A 273 2.00 -22.71 40.19
N GLU A 274 1.09 -22.04 40.88
CA GLU A 274 1.41 -21.04 41.91
C GLU A 274 2.09 -21.66 43.15
N ALA A 275 1.64 -22.82 43.61
CA ALA A 275 2.26 -23.52 44.74
C ALA A 275 3.69 -24.00 44.41
N VAL A 276 3.92 -24.50 43.19
CA VAL A 276 5.26 -24.86 42.69
C VAL A 276 6.14 -23.62 42.60
N PHE A 277 5.61 -22.50 42.10
CA PHE A 277 6.33 -21.21 42.06
C PHE A 277 6.74 -20.73 43.45
N LEU A 278 5.83 -20.78 44.42
CA LEU A 278 6.13 -20.40 45.81
C LEU A 278 7.13 -21.32 46.49
N SER A 279 7.00 -22.64 46.31
CA SER A 279 7.94 -23.62 46.87
C SER A 279 9.34 -23.38 46.30
N TYR A 280 9.46 -23.28 44.97
CA TYR A 280 10.75 -23.06 44.32
C TYR A 280 11.36 -21.69 44.66
N GLY A 281 10.57 -20.62 44.59
CA GLY A 281 11.02 -19.26 44.83
C GLY A 281 11.43 -18.97 46.29
N LYS A 282 10.94 -19.73 47.28
CA LYS A 282 11.41 -19.62 48.67
C LYS A 282 12.88 -20.04 48.83
N HIS A 283 13.32 -21.05 48.07
CA HIS A 283 14.65 -21.63 48.20
C HIS A 283 15.63 -21.10 47.16
N TYR A 284 15.15 -20.78 45.95
CA TYR A 284 15.96 -20.38 44.79
C TYR A 284 15.46 -19.06 44.18
N LEU A 285 15.40 -18.00 44.99
CA LEU A 285 14.80 -16.72 44.58
C LEU A 285 15.57 -16.04 43.44
N THR A 286 16.91 -16.13 43.44
CA THR A 286 17.75 -15.52 42.39
C THR A 286 17.50 -16.18 41.03
N GLU A 287 17.39 -17.51 41.03
CA GLU A 287 17.13 -18.35 39.87
C GLU A 287 15.70 -18.13 39.38
N THR A 288 14.73 -18.05 40.30
CA THR A 288 13.33 -17.75 40.00
C THR A 288 13.20 -16.40 39.29
N ILE A 289 13.88 -15.37 39.79
CA ILE A 289 13.90 -14.03 39.16
C ILE A 289 14.58 -14.04 37.80
N LYS A 290 15.56 -14.92 37.54
CA LYS A 290 16.24 -14.98 36.24
C LYS A 290 15.50 -15.83 35.20
N LEU A 291 14.86 -16.93 35.63
CA LEU A 291 14.43 -18.00 34.74
C LEU A 291 12.91 -18.04 34.48
N CYS A 292 12.07 -17.63 35.43
CA CYS A 292 10.61 -17.71 35.26
C CYS A 292 10.09 -16.74 34.21
N SER A 293 8.99 -17.05 33.51
CA SER A 293 8.40 -16.10 32.55
C SER A 293 8.08 -14.74 33.22
N LEU A 294 8.28 -13.64 32.49
CA LEU A 294 8.09 -12.28 33.02
C LEU A 294 6.65 -12.09 33.57
N ARG A 295 5.66 -12.71 32.91
CA ARG A 295 4.25 -12.67 33.28
C ARG A 295 3.95 -13.35 34.63
N SER A 296 4.46 -14.56 34.83
CA SER A 296 4.31 -15.26 36.12
C SER A 296 5.05 -14.54 37.23
N LEU A 297 6.23 -14.00 36.92
CA LEU A 297 7.06 -13.25 37.85
C LEU A 297 6.37 -11.97 38.34
N CYS A 298 5.83 -11.16 37.42
CA CYS A 298 5.20 -9.87 37.75
C CYS A 298 3.88 -10.03 38.52
N LYS A 299 3.15 -11.14 38.34
CA LYS A 299 1.90 -11.42 39.07
C LYS A 299 2.12 -11.91 40.51
N LEU A 300 3.18 -12.69 40.76
CA LEU A 300 3.35 -13.44 42.01
C LEU A 300 4.41 -12.86 42.96
N LEU A 301 5.07 -11.76 42.61
CA LEU A 301 6.05 -11.07 43.45
C LEU A 301 5.45 -9.87 44.19
N ARG A 302 5.65 -9.79 45.51
CA ARG A 302 5.33 -8.61 46.31
C ARG A 302 6.56 -8.11 47.05
N VAL A 303 6.65 -6.79 47.22
CA VAL A 303 7.70 -6.19 48.04
C VAL A 303 7.19 -6.08 49.49
N LYS A 304 8.03 -6.52 50.44
CA LYS A 304 7.70 -6.48 51.87
C LYS A 304 7.80 -5.04 52.39
N ASN A 305 6.67 -4.33 52.43
CA ASN A 305 6.59 -3.04 53.09
C ASN A 305 6.47 -3.29 54.60
N GLY A 306 7.42 -2.78 55.38
CA GLY A 306 7.41 -2.89 56.83
C GLY A 306 6.31 -2.02 57.45
N TYR A 307 5.05 -2.43 57.36
CA TYR A 307 3.96 -2.09 58.27
C TYR A 307 2.86 -3.16 58.12
N GLN A 308 2.46 -3.72 59.25
CA GLN A 308 1.46 -4.78 59.38
C GLN A 308 0.09 -4.30 58.90
N ASP A 309 -0.58 -5.11 58.07
CA ASP A 309 -2.04 -5.20 58.14
C ASP A 309 -2.45 -6.68 58.14
N LEU A 310 -2.49 -7.21 59.36
CA LEU A 310 -3.07 -8.49 59.74
C LEU A 310 -4.59 -8.27 59.91
N ARG A 311 -5.33 -8.16 58.82
CA ARG A 311 -6.76 -8.44 58.82
C ARG A 311 -7.10 -9.29 57.61
N GLY A 312 -7.39 -10.55 57.92
CA GLY A 312 -7.63 -11.60 56.95
C GLY A 312 -8.81 -11.29 56.05
N THR A 313 -8.60 -11.53 54.76
CA THR A 313 -9.56 -12.01 53.77
C THR A 313 -8.73 -12.48 52.58
N ALA A 314 -8.92 -13.75 52.19
CA ALA A 314 -8.25 -14.49 51.10
C ALA A 314 -6.71 -14.33 50.98
N ALA A 315 -5.98 -15.32 51.50
CA ALA A 315 -4.52 -15.41 51.45
C ALA A 315 -3.95 -15.37 50.01
N THR A 316 -3.60 -14.19 49.50
CA THR A 316 -2.87 -14.02 48.24
C THR A 316 -1.45 -14.57 48.34
N LEU A 317 -1.18 -15.59 47.54
CA LEU A 317 0.06 -16.34 47.38
C LEU A 317 1.16 -15.48 46.71
N MET A 318 1.86 -14.64 47.47
CA MET A 318 2.92 -13.77 46.94
C MET A 318 4.28 -14.08 47.57
N LEU A 319 5.34 -14.10 46.75
CA LEU A 319 6.73 -14.19 47.21
C LEU A 319 7.24 -12.81 47.62
N ASP A 320 7.64 -12.68 48.89
CA ASP A 320 8.29 -11.48 49.42
C ASP A 320 9.67 -11.30 48.75
N LEU A 321 9.89 -10.17 48.10
CA LEU A 321 11.18 -9.80 47.51
C LEU A 321 11.99 -8.88 48.44
N PRO A 322 13.11 -9.36 49.03
CA PRO A 322 14.02 -8.50 49.80
C PRO A 322 14.70 -7.42 48.94
N PRO A 323 15.01 -6.24 49.50
CA PRO A 323 15.68 -5.14 48.77
C PRO A 323 16.99 -5.53 48.09
N LYS A 324 17.75 -6.49 48.64
CA LYS A 324 19.00 -7.00 48.05
C LYS A 324 18.83 -7.61 46.65
N TYR A 325 17.62 -7.99 46.26
CA TYR A 325 17.33 -8.60 44.95
C TYR A 325 16.67 -7.63 43.96
N PHE A 326 16.40 -6.38 44.36
CA PHE A 326 15.79 -5.39 43.47
C PHE A 326 16.63 -5.16 42.21
N ARG A 327 17.95 -5.02 42.35
CA ARG A 327 18.87 -4.83 41.21
C ARG A 327 18.74 -5.91 40.15
N ILE A 328 18.66 -7.17 40.57
CA ILE A 328 18.55 -8.32 39.64
C ILE A 328 17.23 -8.27 38.87
N LEU A 329 16.13 -7.90 39.55
CA LEU A 329 14.83 -7.72 38.91
C LEU A 329 14.82 -6.51 37.96
N ILE A 330 15.44 -5.40 38.37
CA ILE A 330 15.56 -4.17 37.56
C ILE A 330 16.39 -4.43 36.30
N GLU A 331 17.54 -5.10 36.40
CA GLU A 331 18.35 -5.51 35.24
C GLU A 331 17.54 -6.37 34.26
N ARG A 332 16.69 -7.26 34.79
CA ARG A 332 15.79 -8.08 33.96
C ARG A 332 14.71 -7.25 33.28
N PHE A 333 14.09 -6.31 33.98
CA PHE A 333 13.11 -5.38 33.38
C PHE A 333 13.77 -4.52 32.31
N ILE A 334 14.98 -4.00 32.53
CA ILE A 334 15.73 -3.23 31.53
C ILE A 334 16.03 -4.08 30.30
N LYS A 335 16.46 -5.34 30.49
CA LYS A 335 16.69 -6.28 29.38
C LYS A 335 15.40 -6.53 28.58
N ALA A 336 14.26 -6.68 29.25
CA ALA A 336 12.96 -6.84 28.62
C ALA A 336 12.50 -5.56 27.90
N LEU A 337 12.68 -4.37 28.47
CA LEU A 337 12.35 -3.11 27.79
C LEU A 337 13.20 -2.91 26.51
N ASN A 338 14.46 -3.36 26.51
CA ASN A 338 15.33 -3.31 25.34
C ASN A 338 14.90 -4.25 24.20
N THR A 339 14.00 -5.22 24.42
CA THR A 339 13.42 -6.03 23.33
C THR A 339 12.42 -5.25 22.48
N LYS A 340 11.92 -4.10 22.99
CA LYS A 340 10.90 -3.23 22.37
C LYS A 340 9.55 -3.92 22.08
N CYS A 341 9.29 -5.07 22.70
CA CYS A 341 8.03 -5.80 22.54
C CYS A 341 6.90 -5.17 23.38
N PRO A 342 5.76 -4.76 22.79
CA PRO A 342 4.64 -4.16 23.54
C PRO A 342 4.10 -5.04 24.69
N LYS A 343 4.10 -6.37 24.51
CA LYS A 343 3.65 -7.33 25.54
C LYS A 343 4.52 -7.30 26.80
N ASP A 344 5.83 -7.10 26.63
CA ASP A 344 6.76 -7.00 27.75
C ASP A 344 6.52 -5.69 28.52
N PHE A 345 6.25 -4.58 27.81
CA PHE A 345 5.95 -3.29 28.43
C PHE A 345 4.64 -3.34 29.24
N ALA A 346 3.58 -3.94 28.69
CA ALA A 346 2.32 -4.14 29.42
C ALA A 346 2.51 -5.01 30.66
N THR A 347 3.22 -6.14 30.52
CA THR A 347 3.49 -7.07 31.64
C THR A 347 4.31 -6.40 32.76
N ILE A 348 5.26 -5.55 32.41
CA ILE A 348 6.03 -4.77 33.39
C ILE A 348 5.12 -3.74 34.05
N ALA A 349 4.28 -3.02 33.29
CA ALA A 349 3.37 -2.01 33.82
C ALA A 349 2.35 -2.58 34.84
N GLU A 350 1.90 -3.83 34.63
CA GLU A 350 0.97 -4.54 35.51
C GLU A 350 1.59 -5.08 36.81
N ALA A 351 2.91 -5.00 36.99
CA ALA A 351 3.59 -5.67 38.10
C ALA A 351 3.23 -5.10 39.48
N SER A 352 2.92 -5.96 40.45
CA SER A 352 2.57 -5.54 41.83
C SER A 352 3.73 -4.92 42.63
N VAL A 353 4.98 -5.10 42.17
CA VAL A 353 6.19 -4.54 42.80
C VAL A 353 6.21 -3.01 42.81
N TRP A 354 5.48 -2.38 41.90
CA TRP A 354 5.38 -0.92 41.80
C TRP A 354 4.69 -0.28 43.00
N SER A 355 4.05 -1.04 43.89
CA SER A 355 3.45 -0.54 45.13
C SER A 355 4.48 -0.06 46.17
N SER A 356 5.75 -0.45 46.07
CA SER A 356 6.79 -0.08 47.05
C SER A 356 7.57 1.18 46.64
N ASP A 357 7.63 2.16 47.53
CA ASP A 357 8.43 3.37 47.36
C ASP A 357 9.93 3.09 47.16
N VAL A 358 10.46 2.11 47.88
CA VAL A 358 11.88 1.78 47.83
C VAL A 358 12.22 1.19 46.45
N PHE A 359 11.39 0.29 45.94
CA PHE A 359 11.60 -0.30 44.61
C PHE A 359 11.47 0.76 43.51
N ARG A 360 10.46 1.64 43.58
CA ARG A 360 10.28 2.75 42.62
C ARG A 360 11.51 3.64 42.55
N LYS A 361 12.07 4.06 43.70
CA LYS A 361 13.28 4.91 43.74
C LYS A 361 14.50 4.21 43.16
N VAL A 362 14.77 2.97 43.56
CA VAL A 362 15.93 2.21 43.05
C VAL A 362 15.81 1.95 41.55
N PHE A 363 14.60 1.65 41.05
CA PHE A 363 14.37 1.53 39.61
C PHE A 363 14.67 2.84 38.88
N MET A 364 14.22 3.98 39.40
CA MET A 364 14.47 5.28 38.76
C MET A 364 15.94 5.69 38.80
N ASP A 365 16.67 5.37 39.87
CA ASP A 365 18.11 5.64 40.00
C ASP A 365 18.95 4.81 39.00
N GLU A 366 18.53 3.57 38.71
CA GLU A 366 19.27 2.65 37.83
C GLU A 366 18.85 2.76 36.35
N CYS A 367 17.62 3.20 36.07
CA CYS A 367 17.09 3.25 34.71
C CYS A 367 17.49 4.57 34.01
N LYS A 368 18.60 4.56 33.27
CA LYS A 368 19.01 5.69 32.41
C LYS A 368 18.24 5.74 31.07
N THR A 369 17.49 4.70 30.74
CA THR A 369 16.82 4.47 29.44
C THR A 369 15.30 4.52 29.55
N ILE A 370 14.76 5.51 30.27
CA ILE A 370 13.31 5.60 30.56
C ILE A 370 12.47 5.85 29.29
N HIS A 371 13.08 6.33 28.20
CA HIS A 371 12.44 6.66 26.93
C HIS A 371 12.54 5.59 25.83
N VAL A 372 12.78 4.32 26.17
CA VAL A 372 12.71 3.27 25.14
C VAL A 372 11.28 3.19 24.61
N LEU A 373 11.16 3.33 23.29
CA LEU A 373 9.90 3.18 22.56
C LEU A 373 9.75 1.71 22.14
N ASP A 374 8.56 1.17 22.34
CA ASP A 374 8.18 -0.12 21.77
C ASP A 374 7.99 -0.01 20.23
N HIS A 375 7.65 -1.12 19.58
CA HIS A 375 7.36 -1.15 18.15
C HIS A 375 6.21 -0.21 17.73
N ASP A 376 5.29 0.11 18.63
CA ASP A 376 4.13 0.98 18.41
C ASP A 376 4.41 2.45 18.74
N GLN A 377 5.69 2.79 18.97
CA GLN A 377 6.15 4.13 19.36
C GLN A 377 5.52 4.60 20.68
N ASN A 378 5.24 3.69 21.61
CA ASN A 378 4.71 3.97 22.93
C ASN A 378 5.79 3.78 24.00
N THR A 379 5.79 4.68 24.99
CA THR A 379 6.64 4.57 26.19
C THR A 379 6.01 3.70 27.26
N LEU A 380 6.79 3.28 28.26
CA LEU A 380 6.28 2.60 29.46
C LEU A 380 5.18 3.40 30.20
N LEU A 381 5.17 4.74 30.06
CA LEU A 381 4.12 5.59 30.63
C LEU A 381 2.73 5.31 30.02
N VAL A 382 2.66 5.06 28.71
CA VAL A 382 1.39 4.75 28.02
C VAL A 382 0.85 3.42 28.52
N HIS A 383 1.72 2.41 28.63
CA HIS A 383 1.36 1.11 29.18
C HIS A 383 0.97 1.17 30.66
N ALA A 384 1.64 2.01 31.46
CA ALA A 384 1.27 2.25 32.85
C ALA A 384 -0.11 2.90 32.99
N ALA A 385 -0.46 3.83 32.09
CA ALA A 385 -1.78 4.45 32.05
C ALA A 385 -2.88 3.45 31.63
N ASN A 386 -2.61 2.59 30.63
CA ASN A 386 -3.52 1.51 30.22
C ASN A 386 -3.71 0.45 31.32
N ALA A 387 -2.65 0.16 32.10
CA ALA A 387 -2.71 -0.78 33.21
C ALA A 387 -3.32 -0.18 34.51
N ASN A 388 -3.76 1.08 34.48
CA ASN A 388 -4.27 1.82 35.63
C ASN A 388 -3.29 1.88 36.83
N ASN A 389 -1.98 1.87 36.56
CA ASN A 389 -0.94 1.86 37.59
C ASN A 389 -0.48 3.28 37.92
N ASN A 390 -1.28 3.98 38.73
CA ASN A 390 -1.06 5.38 39.10
C ASN A 390 0.30 5.64 39.76
N ASN A 391 0.79 4.70 40.57
CA ASN A 391 2.06 4.84 41.27
C ASN A 391 3.25 4.88 40.30
N LEU A 392 3.27 3.97 39.31
CA LEU A 392 4.30 3.95 38.29
C LEU A 392 4.19 5.18 37.38
N ALA A 393 2.98 5.50 36.92
CA ALA A 393 2.74 6.61 36.00
C ALA A 393 3.11 7.97 36.62
N ILE A 394 2.77 8.22 37.89
CA ILE A 394 3.13 9.46 38.59
C ILE A 394 4.65 9.57 38.79
N GLU A 395 5.33 8.49 39.17
CA GLU A 395 6.77 8.53 39.43
C GLU A 395 7.57 8.68 38.12
N LEU A 396 7.12 8.03 37.05
CA LEU A 396 7.62 8.23 35.69
C LEU A 396 7.44 9.69 35.26
N LEU A 397 6.27 10.29 35.52
CA LEU A 397 5.99 11.69 35.19
C LEU A 397 6.89 12.67 35.96
N ARG A 398 7.13 12.43 37.26
CA ARG A 398 7.97 13.29 38.12
C ARG A 398 9.41 13.35 37.63
N ASN A 399 10.02 12.20 37.35
CA ASN A 399 11.42 12.11 36.93
C ASN A 399 11.65 12.58 35.49
N MET A 400 10.60 12.58 34.66
CA MET A 400 10.70 12.91 33.23
C MET A 400 10.17 14.32 32.87
N LYS A 401 9.75 15.12 33.86
CA LYS A 401 9.16 16.45 33.60
C LYS A 401 10.07 17.39 32.79
N GLN A 402 11.39 17.21 32.88
CA GLN A 402 12.39 17.97 32.12
C GLN A 402 12.56 17.50 30.67
N ILE A 403 12.32 16.20 30.38
CA ILE A 403 12.54 15.61 29.05
C ILE A 403 11.30 15.75 28.17
N TYR A 404 10.10 15.71 28.77
CA TYR A 404 8.83 15.88 28.04
C TYR A 404 8.60 17.29 27.48
N ALA A 405 9.36 18.30 27.93
CA ALA A 405 9.25 19.67 27.43
C ALA A 405 9.97 19.88 26.08
N ASP A 406 11.03 19.12 25.79
CA ASP A 406 11.92 19.35 24.64
C ASP A 406 11.71 18.33 23.49
N ASN A 407 10.91 17.27 23.69
CA ASN A 407 10.74 16.19 22.72
C ASN A 407 9.27 16.04 22.27
N GLN A 408 8.97 16.41 21.02
CA GLN A 408 7.63 16.29 20.41
C GLN A 408 7.05 14.86 20.48
N GLN A 409 7.89 13.83 20.39
CA GLN A 409 7.43 12.44 20.44
C GLN A 409 7.06 12.01 21.86
N ALA A 410 7.73 12.59 22.85
CA ALA A 410 7.40 12.40 24.26
C ALA A 410 6.06 13.09 24.60
N VAL A 411 5.80 14.28 24.03
CA VAL A 411 4.49 14.97 24.14
C VAL A 411 3.36 14.13 23.53
N SER A 412 3.60 13.50 22.37
CA SER A 412 2.63 12.57 21.75
C SER A 412 2.31 11.37 22.64
N CYS A 413 3.33 10.75 23.24
CA CYS A 413 3.14 9.65 24.20
C CYS A 413 2.37 10.08 25.45
N LEU A 414 2.65 11.27 25.99
CA LEU A 414 1.91 11.80 27.15
C LEU A 414 0.44 12.09 26.80
N THR A 415 0.18 12.57 25.57
CA THR A 415 -1.18 12.79 25.06
C THR A 415 -1.92 11.45 24.93
N LYS A 416 -1.28 10.41 24.39
CA LYS A 416 -1.83 9.05 24.34
C LYS A 416 -2.13 8.49 25.74
N ALA A 417 -1.20 8.64 26.68
CA ALA A 417 -1.41 8.21 28.08
C ALA A 417 -2.59 8.94 28.73
N THR A 418 -2.76 10.24 28.45
CA THR A 418 -3.89 11.03 28.97
C THR A 418 -5.23 10.58 28.37
N ARG A 419 -5.25 10.19 27.08
CA ARG A 419 -6.43 9.58 26.44
C ARG A 419 -6.80 8.24 27.08
N ALA A 420 -5.81 7.41 27.40
CA ALA A 420 -6.05 6.15 28.12
C ALA A 420 -6.74 6.36 29.48
N CYS A 421 -6.35 7.40 30.22
CA CYS A 421 -7.02 7.75 31.48
C CYS A 421 -8.51 8.08 31.29
N CYS A 422 -8.89 8.70 30.17
CA CYS A 422 -10.31 8.96 29.86
C CYS A 422 -11.09 7.67 29.63
N ILE A 423 -10.49 6.68 28.96
CA ILE A 423 -11.10 5.38 28.68
C ILE A 423 -11.33 4.60 29.99
N HIS A 424 -10.33 4.56 30.87
CA HIS A 424 -10.41 3.87 32.16
C HIS A 424 -11.11 4.67 33.27
N LYS A 425 -11.60 5.89 32.96
CA LYS A 425 -12.23 6.83 33.91
C LYS A 425 -11.34 7.18 35.12
N ASP A 426 -10.02 7.10 34.99
CA ASP A 426 -9.09 7.50 36.06
C ASP A 426 -8.86 9.02 36.05
N LEU A 427 -9.71 9.72 36.80
CA LEU A 427 -9.68 11.17 36.96
C LEU A 427 -8.47 11.65 37.78
N CYS A 428 -7.89 10.80 38.63
CA CYS A 428 -6.76 11.18 39.48
C CYS A 428 -5.48 11.34 38.65
N LEU A 429 -5.19 10.37 37.79
CA LEU A 429 -4.03 10.41 36.90
C LEU A 429 -4.24 11.43 35.77
N PHE A 430 -5.47 11.51 35.24
CA PHE A 430 -5.86 12.54 34.27
C PHE A 430 -5.55 13.95 34.77
N ARG A 431 -6.00 14.30 35.99
CA ARG A 431 -5.72 15.61 36.60
C ARG A 431 -4.22 15.86 36.80
N HIS A 432 -3.44 14.82 37.12
CA HIS A 432 -1.98 14.95 37.26
C HIS A 432 -1.29 15.22 35.92
N PHE A 433 -1.72 14.58 34.83
CA PHE A 433 -1.17 14.82 33.49
C PHE A 433 -1.49 16.22 32.98
N ILE A 434 -2.73 16.70 33.14
CA ILE A 434 -3.10 18.06 32.71
C ILE A 434 -2.36 19.14 33.50
N LYS A 435 -2.17 18.96 34.82
CA LYS A 435 -1.37 19.87 35.68
C LYS A 435 0.08 20.03 35.25
N THR A 436 0.62 19.15 34.40
CA THR A 436 1.99 19.31 33.91
C THR A 436 2.16 20.52 33.00
N GLY A 437 1.08 20.98 32.33
CA GLY A 437 1.10 22.06 31.35
C GLY A 437 1.76 21.69 30.01
N ILE A 438 2.16 20.43 29.82
CA ILE A 438 2.84 19.94 28.60
C ILE A 438 1.83 19.48 27.56
N VAL A 439 0.71 18.89 28.01
CA VAL A 439 -0.32 18.36 27.12
C VAL A 439 -1.20 19.47 26.61
N ASN A 440 -1.38 19.54 25.29
CA ASN A 440 -2.38 20.41 24.69
C ASN A 440 -3.78 19.90 25.06
N VAL A 441 -4.45 20.63 25.94
CA VAL A 441 -5.79 20.31 26.46
C VAL A 441 -6.83 20.14 25.34
N ASN A 442 -6.65 20.82 24.20
CA ASN A 442 -7.57 20.75 23.07
C ASN A 442 -7.51 19.42 22.31
N ASP A 443 -6.35 18.74 22.30
CA ASP A 443 -6.16 17.46 21.59
C ASP A 443 -6.86 16.27 22.28
N ILE A 444 -7.41 16.51 23.48
CA ILE A 444 -8.10 15.53 24.32
C ILE A 444 -9.62 15.74 24.29
N LEU A 445 -10.09 16.94 23.89
CA LEU A 445 -11.51 17.31 23.90
C LEU A 445 -12.41 16.35 23.11
N SER A 446 -11.93 15.81 21.98
CA SER A 446 -12.70 14.83 21.21
C SER A 446 -12.90 13.53 21.99
N VAL A 447 -11.82 12.99 22.55
CA VAL A 447 -11.86 11.71 23.28
C VAL A 447 -12.70 11.83 24.56
N THR A 448 -12.72 12.98 25.23
CA THR A 448 -13.60 13.18 26.39
C THR A 448 -15.08 13.22 26.01
N ILE A 449 -15.42 13.73 24.82
CA ILE A 449 -16.78 13.69 24.27
C ILE A 449 -17.15 12.25 23.90
N ASP A 450 -16.27 11.55 23.16
CA ASP A 450 -16.51 10.16 22.76
C ASP A 450 -16.81 9.27 23.96
N GLN A 451 -16.06 9.44 25.06
CA GLN A 451 -16.25 8.67 26.31
C GLN A 451 -17.38 9.21 27.21
N GLY A 452 -17.90 10.42 26.95
CA GLY A 452 -18.96 11.04 27.73
C GLY A 452 -18.55 11.45 29.15
N SER A 453 -17.27 11.76 29.40
CA SER A 453 -16.78 12.08 30.75
C SER A 453 -16.95 13.56 31.11
N GLU A 454 -18.08 13.90 31.75
CA GLU A 454 -18.43 15.26 32.17
C GLU A 454 -17.39 15.91 33.11
N GLU A 455 -16.88 15.13 34.07
CA GLU A 455 -15.88 15.61 35.03
C GLU A 455 -14.55 15.92 34.35
N ALA A 456 -14.13 15.10 33.39
CA ALA A 456 -12.91 15.35 32.61
C ALA A 456 -13.10 16.58 31.72
N MET A 457 -14.26 16.73 31.07
CA MET A 457 -14.58 17.90 30.26
C MET A 457 -14.59 19.19 31.10
N THR A 458 -15.26 19.17 32.25
CA THR A 458 -15.29 20.31 33.18
C THR A 458 -13.89 20.70 33.62
N TYR A 459 -13.03 19.70 33.92
CA TYR A 459 -11.66 19.95 34.31
C TYR A 459 -10.82 20.53 33.16
N LEU A 460 -10.98 20.06 31.93
CA LEU A 460 -10.30 20.62 30.75
C LEU A 460 -10.70 22.08 30.52
N LEU A 461 -12.00 22.39 30.57
CA LEU A 461 -12.51 23.76 30.42
C LEU A 461 -11.97 24.69 31.51
N GLN A 462 -11.89 24.23 32.76
CA GLN A 462 -11.27 25.00 33.86
C GLN A 462 -9.77 25.25 33.66
N ASN A 463 -9.08 24.40 32.90
CA ASN A 463 -7.64 24.51 32.61
C ASN A 463 -7.36 25.11 31.23
N GLY A 464 -8.29 25.90 30.68
CA GLY A 464 -8.07 26.70 29.48
C GLY A 464 -8.32 25.98 28.15
N ALA A 465 -9.04 24.86 28.15
CA ALA A 465 -9.50 24.25 26.91
C ALA A 465 -10.48 25.18 26.17
N ASP A 466 -10.29 25.32 24.86
CA ASP A 466 -11.12 26.20 24.04
C ASP A 466 -12.46 25.51 23.74
N ILE A 467 -13.53 26.06 24.31
CA ILE A 467 -14.90 25.57 24.07
C ILE A 467 -15.36 25.78 22.62
N ASN A 468 -14.74 26.72 21.90
CA ASN A 468 -14.99 26.97 20.47
C ASN A 468 -14.08 26.15 19.56
N TYR A 469 -13.33 25.20 20.11
CA TYR A 469 -12.45 24.34 19.35
C TYR A 469 -13.19 23.69 18.17
N ARG A 470 -12.52 23.71 17.02
CA ARG A 470 -12.96 23.03 15.80
C ARG A 470 -11.97 21.95 15.41
N SER A 471 -12.48 20.77 15.09
CA SER A 471 -11.68 19.66 14.57
C SER A 471 -11.04 20.05 13.23
N LYS A 472 -10.13 19.22 12.71
CA LYS A 472 -9.56 19.41 11.36
C LYS A 472 -10.64 19.43 10.26
N ASN A 473 -11.77 18.78 10.52
CA ASN A 473 -12.93 18.76 9.63
C ASN A 473 -13.88 19.95 9.86
N GLY A 474 -13.51 20.88 10.73
CA GLY A 474 -14.34 22.03 11.09
C GLY A 474 -15.46 21.72 12.09
N GLU A 475 -15.54 20.49 12.62
CA GLU A 475 -16.58 20.06 13.55
C GLU A 475 -16.39 20.74 14.90
N SER A 476 -17.45 21.34 15.44
CA SER A 476 -17.44 21.86 16.82
C SER A 476 -17.63 20.73 17.84
N LEU A 477 -17.34 21.02 19.12
CA LEU A 477 -17.61 20.09 20.22
C LEU A 477 -19.09 19.61 20.25
N LEU A 478 -20.02 20.47 19.82
CA LEU A 478 -21.44 20.12 19.76
C LEU A 478 -21.75 19.12 18.63
N HIS A 479 -21.07 19.21 17.48
CA HIS A 479 -21.21 18.21 16.40
C HIS A 479 -20.82 16.82 16.90
N ALA A 480 -19.65 16.72 17.57
CA ALA A 480 -19.18 15.45 18.13
C ALA A 480 -20.11 14.90 19.22
N ALA A 481 -20.62 15.77 20.11
CA ALA A 481 -21.52 15.35 21.18
C ALA A 481 -22.87 14.84 20.66
N CYS A 482 -23.41 15.47 19.61
CA CYS A 482 -24.63 15.05 18.93
C CYS A 482 -24.45 13.73 18.16
N LEU A 483 -23.34 13.56 17.44
CA LEU A 483 -23.02 12.34 16.71
C LEU A 483 -22.92 11.12 17.64
N HIS A 484 -22.26 11.28 18.79
CA HIS A 484 -22.05 10.19 19.76
C HIS A 484 -23.18 10.04 20.79
N GLY A 485 -24.27 10.81 20.66
CA GLY A 485 -25.47 10.66 21.49
C GLY A 485 -25.29 11.00 22.98
N ARG A 486 -24.40 11.94 23.34
CA ARG A 486 -24.02 12.20 24.74
C ARG A 486 -24.84 13.33 25.38
N LEU A 487 -26.02 13.00 25.91
CA LEU A 487 -26.99 13.97 26.48
C LEU A 487 -26.38 14.93 27.51
N ASN A 488 -25.79 14.39 28.56
CA ASN A 488 -25.25 15.20 29.64
C ASN A 488 -24.06 16.08 29.18
N MET A 489 -23.33 15.65 28.15
CA MET A 489 -22.25 16.45 27.56
C MET A 489 -22.80 17.64 26.77
N ILE A 490 -23.91 17.44 26.04
CA ILE A 490 -24.62 18.51 25.34
C ILE A 490 -25.15 19.54 26.35
N GLU A 491 -25.82 19.08 27.41
CA GLU A 491 -26.30 19.96 28.50
C GLU A 491 -25.16 20.72 29.18
N LEU A 492 -24.04 20.04 29.46
CA LEU A 492 -22.86 20.68 30.04
C LEU A 492 -22.29 21.76 29.12
N LEU A 493 -22.10 21.47 27.82
CA LEU A 493 -21.56 22.42 26.85
C LEU A 493 -22.48 23.64 26.64
N LEU A 494 -23.79 23.41 26.62
CA LEU A 494 -24.80 24.47 26.47
C LEU A 494 -24.99 25.29 27.76
N SER A 495 -24.86 24.68 28.94
CA SER A 495 -24.96 25.38 30.22
C SER A 495 -23.78 26.33 30.49
N LYS A 496 -22.63 26.10 29.83
CA LYS A 496 -21.41 26.87 30.07
C LYS A 496 -21.26 28.08 29.13
N THR A 497 -21.93 28.12 27.98
CA THR A 497 -21.86 29.24 27.02
C THR A 497 -22.97 29.20 25.96
N SER A 498 -23.26 30.35 25.36
CA SER A 498 -24.04 30.52 24.11
C SER A 498 -23.26 30.03 22.89
N LEU A 499 -23.00 28.72 22.80
CA LEU A 499 -22.47 28.09 21.59
C LEU A 499 -23.51 28.23 20.46
N PRO A 500 -23.13 28.76 19.29
CA PRO A 500 -24.09 28.92 18.20
C PRO A 500 -24.49 27.57 17.61
N VAL A 501 -25.79 27.27 17.61
CA VAL A 501 -26.37 26.06 17.01
C VAL A 501 -26.36 26.08 15.47
N TYR A 502 -26.05 27.24 14.87
CA TYR A 502 -25.94 27.47 13.42
C TYR A 502 -24.53 27.28 12.86
N LEU A 503 -23.65 26.58 13.58
CA LEU A 503 -22.31 26.27 13.09
C LEU A 503 -22.36 25.14 12.06
N TYR A 504 -21.56 25.30 11.01
CA TYR A 504 -21.34 24.29 9.98
C TYR A 504 -19.91 23.75 10.04
N ASP A 505 -19.75 22.47 9.76
CA ASP A 505 -18.44 21.84 9.50
C ASP A 505 -17.93 22.18 8.09
N ASN A 506 -16.77 21.65 7.70
CA ASN A 506 -16.19 21.90 6.37
C ASN A 506 -17.00 21.27 5.23
N ASN A 507 -17.91 20.34 5.53
CA ASN A 507 -18.84 19.72 4.58
C ASN A 507 -20.20 20.43 4.57
N GLY A 508 -20.32 21.59 5.22
CA GLY A 508 -21.58 22.31 5.32
C GLY A 508 -22.64 21.59 6.15
N ARG A 509 -22.28 20.58 6.94
CA ARG A 509 -23.19 19.89 7.85
C ARG A 509 -23.40 20.74 9.09
N SER A 510 -24.65 20.90 9.47
CA SER A 510 -25.04 21.53 10.73
C SER A 510 -25.01 20.53 11.89
N VAL A 511 -25.12 21.03 13.12
CA VAL A 511 -25.28 20.22 14.33
C VAL A 511 -26.51 19.30 14.24
N CYS A 512 -27.58 19.74 13.56
CA CYS A 512 -28.77 18.92 13.33
C CYS A 512 -28.46 17.68 12.49
N HIS A 513 -27.54 17.77 11.51
CA HIS A 513 -27.13 16.60 10.72
C HIS A 513 -26.43 15.56 11.60
N SER A 514 -25.55 16.01 12.50
CA SER A 514 -24.91 15.14 13.49
C SER A 514 -25.93 14.53 14.45
N ALA A 515 -26.96 15.28 14.87
CA ALA A 515 -28.03 14.76 15.72
C ALA A 515 -28.91 13.71 15.00
N ALA A 516 -29.22 13.94 13.72
CA ALA A 516 -29.96 12.99 12.88
C ALA A 516 -29.17 11.69 12.64
N SER A 517 -27.85 11.81 12.44
CA SER A 517 -26.93 10.68 12.35
C SER A 517 -26.76 9.93 13.69
N GLY A 518 -26.81 10.64 14.82
CA GLY A 518 -26.79 10.04 16.17
C GLY A 518 -28.12 9.42 16.62
N GLY A 519 -29.22 9.65 15.90
CA GLY A 519 -30.49 8.94 16.05
C GLY A 519 -31.39 9.36 17.22
N ARG A 520 -31.10 10.45 17.93
CA ARG A 520 -31.84 10.89 19.13
C ARG A 520 -32.76 12.07 18.85
N VAL A 521 -34.08 11.80 18.77
CA VAL A 521 -35.12 12.80 18.47
C VAL A 521 -35.10 13.96 19.46
N ASP A 522 -34.97 13.67 20.76
CA ASP A 522 -34.90 14.67 21.84
C ASP A 522 -33.88 15.79 21.57
N PHE A 523 -32.73 15.44 20.96
CA PHE A 523 -31.68 16.44 20.65
C PHE A 523 -32.04 17.29 19.45
N LEU A 524 -32.66 16.69 18.44
CA LEU A 524 -33.12 17.46 17.30
C LEU A 524 -34.19 18.46 17.75
N GLU A 525 -35.15 18.04 18.58
CA GLU A 525 -36.17 18.94 19.15
C GLU A 525 -35.55 20.06 19.97
N PHE A 526 -34.57 19.74 20.82
CA PHE A 526 -33.84 20.72 21.61
C PHE A 526 -33.05 21.71 20.72
N LEU A 527 -32.41 21.24 19.66
CA LEU A 527 -31.68 22.11 18.72
C LEU A 527 -32.62 23.01 17.92
N VAL A 528 -33.76 22.47 17.46
CA VAL A 528 -34.78 23.23 16.72
C VAL A 528 -35.43 24.30 17.61
N THR A 529 -35.78 23.97 18.85
CA THR A 529 -36.27 24.96 19.83
C THR A 529 -35.22 26.02 20.18
N SER A 530 -33.93 25.66 20.10
CA SER A 530 -32.80 26.59 20.24
C SER A 530 -32.49 27.40 18.96
N GLY A 531 -33.31 27.28 17.91
CA GLY A 531 -33.22 28.07 16.67
C GLY A 531 -32.39 27.44 15.56
N ALA A 532 -32.07 26.14 15.63
CA ALA A 532 -31.47 25.42 14.52
C ALA A 532 -32.50 25.12 13.43
N ASP A 533 -32.10 25.23 12.16
CA ASP A 533 -32.97 24.95 11.02
C ASP A 533 -33.09 23.43 10.79
N PRO A 534 -34.26 22.80 10.96
CA PRO A 534 -34.43 21.39 10.65
C PRO A 534 -34.39 21.10 9.15
N LEU A 535 -34.66 22.08 8.28
CA LEU A 535 -34.68 21.89 6.81
C LEU A 535 -33.31 22.13 6.16
N CYS A 536 -32.25 22.20 6.97
CA CYS A 536 -30.90 22.41 6.47
C CYS A 536 -30.42 21.24 5.58
N THR A 537 -29.57 21.59 4.60
CA THR A 537 -28.90 20.64 3.71
C THR A 537 -27.39 20.89 3.70
N ASP A 538 -26.60 19.84 3.54
CA ASP A 538 -25.14 19.95 3.40
C ASP A 538 -24.69 20.43 1.99
N ILE A 539 -23.37 20.49 1.75
CA ILE A 539 -22.83 20.89 0.43
C ILE A 539 -23.22 19.95 -0.72
N GLU A 540 -23.56 18.71 -0.40
CA GLU A 540 -24.02 17.70 -1.36
C GLU A 540 -25.55 17.72 -1.49
N GLY A 541 -26.24 18.65 -0.82
CA GLY A 541 -27.69 18.80 -0.85
C GLY A 541 -28.43 17.69 -0.10
N MET A 542 -27.75 16.99 0.81
CA MET A 542 -28.35 15.94 1.64
C MET A 542 -29.03 16.55 2.85
N ASN A 543 -30.25 16.10 3.18
CA ASN A 543 -31.04 16.59 4.30
C ASN A 543 -30.95 15.67 5.54
N LEU A 544 -31.53 16.11 6.66
CA LEU A 544 -31.55 15.34 7.92
C LEU A 544 -32.15 13.94 7.78
N LEU A 545 -33.25 13.81 7.04
CA LEU A 545 -33.95 12.54 6.84
C LEU A 545 -33.07 11.52 6.12
N GLN A 546 -32.36 11.94 5.08
CA GLN A 546 -31.43 11.08 4.34
C GLN A 546 -30.27 10.61 5.22
N TYR A 547 -29.74 11.45 6.12
CA TYR A 547 -28.73 11.04 7.11
C TYR A 547 -29.30 10.03 8.12
N ALA A 548 -30.49 10.28 8.67
CA ALA A 548 -31.16 9.34 9.57
C ALA A 548 -31.40 7.99 8.88
N CYS A 549 -31.82 8.01 7.62
CA CYS A 549 -32.04 6.80 6.82
C CYS A 549 -30.74 6.07 6.49
N LEU A 550 -29.65 6.79 6.18
CA LEU A 550 -28.34 6.20 5.87
C LEU A 550 -27.76 5.44 7.07
N GLU A 551 -27.87 6.01 8.27
CA GLU A 551 -27.39 5.41 9.52
C GLU A 551 -28.36 4.35 10.09
N GLY A 552 -29.56 4.22 9.51
CA GLY A 552 -30.56 3.24 9.95
C GLY A 552 -31.31 3.62 11.22
N ASN A 553 -31.34 4.90 11.59
CA ASN A 553 -32.03 5.40 12.78
C ASN A 553 -33.55 5.51 12.52
N THR A 554 -34.28 4.43 12.74
CA THR A 554 -35.72 4.32 12.42
C THR A 554 -36.59 5.33 13.16
N GLU A 555 -36.33 5.54 14.46
CA GLU A 555 -37.09 6.48 15.30
C GLU A 555 -36.95 7.93 14.81
N MET A 556 -35.71 8.36 14.55
CA MET A 556 -35.43 9.68 13.99
C MET A 556 -36.02 9.84 12.58
N ALA A 557 -35.91 8.82 11.74
CA ALA A 557 -36.47 8.85 10.39
C ALA A 557 -37.99 8.97 10.43
N PHE A 558 -38.69 8.19 11.27
CA PHE A 558 -40.15 8.29 11.42
C PHE A 558 -40.58 9.66 11.93
N TYR A 559 -39.90 10.18 12.95
CA TYR A 559 -40.17 11.52 13.46
C TYR A 559 -40.04 12.59 12.37
N LEU A 560 -38.97 12.52 11.57
CA LEU A 560 -38.73 13.44 10.46
C LEU A 560 -39.75 13.28 9.33
N MET A 561 -40.14 12.05 8.98
CA MET A 561 -41.16 11.78 7.96
C MET A 561 -42.56 12.28 8.37
N GLU A 562 -42.89 12.23 9.67
CA GLU A 562 -44.21 12.66 10.17
C GLU A 562 -44.30 14.19 10.36
N ASN A 563 -43.19 14.84 10.76
CA ASN A 563 -43.20 16.28 11.07
C ASN A 563 -42.66 17.18 9.94
N TYR A 564 -41.89 16.65 8.99
CA TYR A 564 -41.20 17.44 7.95
C TYR A 564 -41.32 16.79 6.56
N LEU A 565 -42.55 16.68 6.05
CA LEU A 565 -42.89 16.02 4.77
C LEU A 565 -42.12 16.56 3.56
N ASP A 566 -41.77 17.85 3.54
CA ASP A 566 -41.02 18.48 2.44
C ASP A 566 -39.64 17.84 2.19
N MET A 567 -39.07 17.18 3.21
CA MET A 567 -37.79 16.48 3.12
C MET A 567 -37.83 15.24 2.21
N LEU A 568 -39.02 14.63 2.03
CA LEU A 568 -39.21 13.39 1.28
C LEU A 568 -38.90 13.54 -0.22
N TYR A 569 -39.17 14.72 -0.78
CA TYR A 569 -39.04 14.99 -2.21
C TYR A 569 -37.66 15.52 -2.62
N SER A 570 -36.75 15.69 -1.66
CA SER A 570 -35.41 16.18 -1.95
C SER A 570 -34.51 15.06 -2.46
N ALA A 571 -33.74 15.36 -3.50
CA ALA A 571 -32.71 14.48 -4.01
C ALA A 571 -31.39 15.26 -3.95
N GLY A 572 -30.41 14.75 -3.20
CA GLY A 572 -29.09 15.38 -3.14
C GLY A 572 -28.41 15.44 -4.52
N ARG A 573 -27.21 16.00 -4.60
CA ARG A 573 -26.41 16.17 -5.83
C ARG A 573 -26.20 14.87 -6.63
N TRP A 574 -26.22 13.71 -5.95
CA TRP A 574 -26.10 12.36 -6.55
C TRP A 574 -27.44 11.70 -6.87
N ARG A 575 -28.54 12.40 -6.62
CA ARG A 575 -29.91 11.94 -6.77
C ARG A 575 -30.24 10.72 -5.90
N HIS A 576 -29.57 10.60 -4.75
CA HIS A 576 -29.98 9.66 -3.72
C HIS A 576 -31.30 10.17 -3.13
N THR A 577 -32.37 9.44 -3.39
CA THR A 577 -33.66 9.69 -2.76
C THR A 577 -33.70 9.05 -1.38
N VAL A 578 -34.65 9.46 -0.54
CA VAL A 578 -34.87 8.85 0.78
C VAL A 578 -34.95 7.31 0.71
N PRO A 579 -35.66 6.70 -0.27
CA PRO A 579 -35.63 5.26 -0.49
C PRO A 579 -34.23 4.65 -0.71
N HIS A 580 -33.34 5.33 -1.45
CA HIS A 580 -31.98 4.85 -1.68
C HIS A 580 -31.15 4.86 -0.38
N CYS A 581 -31.29 5.91 0.42
CA CYS A 581 -30.63 6.01 1.73
C CYS A 581 -31.20 4.95 2.69
N ALA A 582 -32.51 4.74 2.69
CA ALA A 582 -33.15 3.72 3.50
C ALA A 582 -32.77 2.30 3.08
N ALA A 583 -32.61 2.08 1.77
CA ALA A 583 -32.11 0.81 1.25
C ALA A 583 -30.68 0.51 1.71
N TYR A 584 -29.84 1.55 1.81
CA TYR A 584 -28.52 1.43 2.38
C TYR A 584 -28.56 1.18 3.91
N GLY A 585 -29.36 1.93 4.67
CA GLY A 585 -29.49 1.75 6.13
C GLY A 585 -30.04 0.37 6.54
N GLY A 586 -30.83 -0.26 5.68
CA GLY A 586 -31.23 -1.66 5.82
C GLY A 586 -32.53 -1.92 6.60
N SER A 587 -33.31 -0.88 6.90
CA SER A 587 -34.58 -1.02 7.63
C SER A 587 -35.76 -1.20 6.67
N VAL A 588 -36.39 -2.38 6.74
CA VAL A 588 -37.61 -2.71 5.98
C VAL A 588 -38.78 -1.83 6.44
N ASP A 589 -38.87 -1.56 7.74
CA ASP A 589 -39.94 -0.75 8.32
C ASP A 589 -39.85 0.71 7.87
N MET A 590 -38.63 1.25 7.80
CA MET A 590 -38.37 2.59 7.29
C MET A 590 -38.74 2.74 5.81
N PHE A 591 -38.40 1.72 5.01
CA PHE A 591 -38.76 1.66 3.61
C PHE A 591 -40.28 1.56 3.39
N ASN A 592 -40.98 0.76 4.20
CA ASN A 592 -42.43 0.60 4.11
C ASN A 592 -43.17 1.86 4.56
N LYS A 593 -42.75 2.49 5.65
CA LYS A 593 -43.36 3.72 6.18
C LYS A 593 -43.21 4.89 5.20
N ASP A 594 -42.05 5.03 4.54
CA ASP A 594 -41.86 6.01 3.46
C ASP A 594 -42.88 5.78 2.32
N CYS A 595 -43.02 4.53 1.86
CA CYS A 595 -44.02 4.16 0.87
C CYS A 595 -45.46 4.43 1.33
N GLU A 596 -45.79 4.14 2.60
CA GLU A 596 -47.10 4.39 3.20
C GLU A 596 -47.44 5.87 3.26
N ILE A 597 -46.51 6.72 3.72
CA ILE A 597 -46.70 8.18 3.83
C ILE A 597 -46.84 8.80 2.44
N MET A 598 -46.03 8.37 1.46
CA MET A 598 -46.14 8.84 0.07
C MET A 598 -47.49 8.44 -0.56
N ASN A 599 -48.00 7.24 -0.26
CA ASN A 599 -49.32 6.81 -0.72
C ASN A 599 -50.46 7.59 -0.02
N ALA A 600 -50.38 7.81 1.30
CA ALA A 600 -51.38 8.56 2.06
C ALA A 600 -51.43 10.06 1.67
N ALA A 601 -50.28 10.66 1.34
CA ALA A 601 -50.21 12.03 0.81
C ALA A 601 -50.88 12.15 -0.56
N SER A 602 -50.84 11.09 -1.39
CA SER A 602 -51.52 11.08 -2.69
C SER A 602 -53.05 10.99 -2.58
N GLU A 603 -53.57 10.25 -1.60
CA GLU A 603 -55.02 10.09 -1.38
C GLU A 603 -55.70 11.33 -0.78
N THR A 604 -54.97 12.15 -0.02
CA THR A 604 -55.50 13.38 0.59
C THR A 604 -55.59 14.56 -0.38
N HIS A 605 -54.76 14.58 -1.43
CA HIS A 605 -54.80 15.61 -2.47
C HIS A 605 -55.91 15.42 -3.51
N ASP A 606 -56.50 14.22 -3.62
CA ASP A 606 -57.64 13.97 -4.52
C ASP A 606 -58.98 14.56 -4.00
N ASN A 607 -59.04 15.06 -2.76
CA ASN A 607 -60.25 15.65 -2.15
C ASN A 607 -60.29 17.19 -2.12
N ILE A 608 -59.33 17.89 -2.77
CA ILE A 608 -59.37 19.36 -2.91
C ILE A 608 -59.27 19.72 -4.38
N SER A 609 -60.42 19.77 -5.06
CA SER A 609 -60.51 20.25 -6.45
C SER A 609 -60.47 21.78 -6.52
N SER A 610 -59.83 22.26 -7.59
CA SER A 610 -59.87 23.60 -8.22
C SER A 610 -59.09 24.75 -7.56
N GLU A 611 -57.84 24.96 -7.99
CA GLU A 611 -57.41 26.11 -8.80
C GLU A 611 -55.88 26.10 -9.03
N GLY A 612 -55.44 26.01 -10.30
CA GLY A 612 -54.12 26.46 -10.78
C GLY A 612 -52.87 25.64 -10.43
N ASN A 613 -52.26 25.02 -11.46
CA ASN A 613 -50.93 24.37 -11.47
C ASN A 613 -50.77 22.97 -10.85
N THR A 614 -51.59 22.01 -11.29
CA THR A 614 -51.39 20.58 -11.03
C THR A 614 -50.62 19.89 -12.17
N SER A 615 -49.31 20.13 -12.29
CA SER A 615 -48.39 19.27 -13.06
C SER A 615 -47.12 18.88 -12.28
N HIS A 616 -47.12 19.07 -10.96
CA HIS A 616 -45.97 18.73 -10.10
C HIS A 616 -46.31 17.79 -8.92
N CYS A 617 -47.60 17.50 -8.66
CA CYS A 617 -48.00 16.71 -7.48
C CYS A 617 -48.49 15.29 -7.79
N GLN A 618 -48.28 14.78 -9.01
CA GLN A 618 -48.55 13.38 -9.40
C GLN A 618 -47.26 12.56 -9.57
N LYS A 619 -46.33 12.67 -8.62
CA LYS A 619 -45.19 11.75 -8.54
C LYS A 619 -45.33 10.91 -7.28
N GLN A 620 -46.09 9.83 -7.42
CA GLN A 620 -45.91 8.64 -6.58
C GLN A 620 -44.40 8.33 -6.55
N ALA A 621 -43.84 7.97 -5.38
CA ALA A 621 -42.44 7.60 -5.24
C ALA A 621 -42.11 6.52 -6.29
N ASP A 622 -41.53 6.91 -7.42
CA ASP A 622 -41.26 5.99 -8.50
C ASP A 622 -40.06 5.18 -8.04
N LEU A 623 -40.31 3.99 -7.49
CA LEU A 623 -39.31 3.05 -6.97
C LEU A 623 -38.33 2.57 -8.06
N LYS A 624 -38.55 3.00 -9.30
CA LYS A 624 -37.66 2.86 -10.46
C LYS A 624 -36.74 4.06 -10.67
N GLU A 625 -36.84 5.12 -9.87
CA GLU A 625 -35.90 6.24 -9.91
C GLU A 625 -34.49 5.71 -9.68
N ARG A 626 -33.57 6.18 -10.52
CA ARG A 626 -32.18 5.78 -10.47
C ARG A 626 -31.32 6.93 -9.98
N THR A 627 -30.23 6.60 -9.29
CA THR A 627 -29.21 7.58 -8.92
C THR A 627 -28.55 8.18 -10.18
N LYS A 628 -27.69 9.18 -10.01
CA LYS A 628 -26.88 9.72 -11.12
C LYS A 628 -25.97 8.68 -11.78
N LEU A 629 -25.65 7.60 -11.07
CA LEU A 629 -24.89 6.45 -11.58
C LEU A 629 -25.79 5.37 -12.20
N GLU A 630 -27.09 5.64 -12.34
CA GLU A 630 -28.12 4.70 -12.79
C GLU A 630 -28.30 3.49 -11.85
N GLU A 631 -27.95 3.64 -10.58
CA GLU A 631 -28.11 2.58 -9.57
C GLU A 631 -29.57 2.51 -9.12
N THR A 632 -30.02 1.30 -8.79
CA THR A 632 -31.34 1.04 -8.24
C THR A 632 -31.27 0.84 -6.72
N LEU A 633 -32.42 0.84 -6.05
CA LEU A 633 -32.54 0.54 -4.61
C LEU A 633 -31.88 -0.79 -4.24
N LEU A 634 -32.00 -1.80 -5.12
CA LEU A 634 -31.42 -3.13 -4.89
C LEU A 634 -29.89 -3.12 -4.95
N HIS A 635 -29.28 -2.23 -5.75
CA HIS A 635 -27.81 -2.03 -5.74
C HIS A 635 -27.35 -1.53 -4.37
N MET A 636 -28.08 -0.58 -3.77
CA MET A 636 -27.76 -0.01 -2.46
C MET A 636 -27.96 -1.01 -1.32
N ALA A 637 -29.06 -1.78 -1.34
CA ALA A 637 -29.32 -2.83 -0.34
C ALA A 637 -28.27 -3.95 -0.39
N CYS A 638 -27.83 -4.32 -1.60
CA CYS A 638 -26.75 -5.28 -1.77
C CYS A 638 -25.41 -4.72 -1.35
N LEU A 639 -25.15 -3.41 -1.48
CA LEU A 639 -23.93 -2.75 -1.02
C LEU A 639 -23.84 -2.63 0.49
N SER A 640 -24.97 -2.52 1.20
CA SER A 640 -24.98 -2.38 2.67
C SER A 640 -24.92 -3.72 3.40
N GLY A 641 -25.02 -4.84 2.66
CA GLY A 641 -24.90 -6.17 3.23
C GLY A 641 -26.13 -6.64 4.02
N LYS A 642 -27.30 -6.04 3.78
CA LYS A 642 -28.54 -6.31 4.55
C LYS A 642 -29.39 -7.36 3.83
N LEU A 643 -29.22 -8.63 4.24
CA LEU A 643 -29.85 -9.79 3.59
C LEU A 643 -31.38 -9.73 3.61
N GLU A 644 -31.99 -9.38 4.74
CA GLU A 644 -33.46 -9.36 4.89
C GLU A 644 -34.13 -8.35 3.95
N LEU A 645 -33.57 -7.13 3.86
CA LEU A 645 -34.08 -6.14 2.92
C LEU A 645 -33.85 -6.57 1.47
N THR A 646 -32.71 -7.20 1.16
CA THR A 646 -32.42 -7.72 -0.18
C THR A 646 -33.44 -8.78 -0.59
N LYS A 647 -33.76 -9.73 0.30
CA LYS A 647 -34.81 -10.74 0.06
C LYS A 647 -36.17 -10.09 -0.16
N TYR A 648 -36.56 -9.17 0.72
CA TYR A 648 -37.82 -8.44 0.62
C TYR A 648 -37.96 -7.70 -0.73
N LEU A 649 -36.92 -6.97 -1.15
CA LEU A 649 -36.91 -6.23 -2.41
C LEU A 649 -36.95 -7.17 -3.63
N VAL A 650 -36.27 -8.32 -3.58
CA VAL A 650 -36.29 -9.31 -4.66
C VAL A 650 -37.65 -10.01 -4.77
N GLU A 651 -38.28 -10.35 -3.64
CA GLU A 651 -39.61 -10.97 -3.61
C GLU A 651 -40.69 -10.00 -4.14
N LYS A 652 -40.59 -8.71 -3.80
CA LYS A 652 -41.55 -7.69 -4.23
C LYS A 652 -41.30 -7.20 -5.66
N TYR A 653 -40.03 -7.16 -6.09
CA TYR A 653 -39.60 -6.60 -7.38
C TYR A 653 -38.57 -7.50 -8.09
N PRO A 654 -38.98 -8.68 -8.59
CA PRO A 654 -38.06 -9.65 -9.20
C PRO A 654 -37.38 -9.13 -10.48
N ASP A 655 -38.00 -8.18 -11.19
CA ASP A 655 -37.42 -7.61 -12.42
C ASP A 655 -36.13 -6.80 -12.17
N MET A 656 -35.94 -6.28 -10.95
CA MET A 656 -34.78 -5.45 -10.61
C MET A 656 -33.46 -6.22 -10.65
N ILE A 657 -33.48 -7.56 -10.53
CA ILE A 657 -32.28 -8.42 -10.51
C ILE A 657 -31.42 -8.27 -11.78
N LYS A 658 -32.05 -7.96 -12.91
CA LYS A 658 -31.39 -7.86 -14.22
C LYS A 658 -30.83 -6.46 -14.51
N GLU A 659 -31.11 -5.49 -13.65
CA GLU A 659 -30.70 -4.11 -13.86
C GLU A 659 -29.20 -3.93 -13.64
N VAL A 660 -28.61 -3.04 -14.44
CA VAL A 660 -27.21 -2.65 -14.37
C VAL A 660 -27.11 -1.13 -14.27
N ASN A 661 -26.04 -0.66 -13.63
CA ASN A 661 -25.75 0.76 -13.53
C ASN A 661 -25.04 1.31 -14.80
N LYS A 662 -24.67 2.59 -14.80
CA LYS A 662 -23.96 3.27 -15.90
C LYS A 662 -22.63 2.62 -16.30
N HIS A 663 -21.98 1.92 -15.37
CA HIS A 663 -20.73 1.20 -15.58
C HIS A 663 -20.96 -0.28 -15.90
N ASN A 664 -22.17 -0.66 -16.31
CA ASN A 664 -22.57 -2.04 -16.60
C ASN A 664 -22.31 -2.99 -15.42
N ALA A 665 -22.25 -2.46 -14.19
CA ALA A 665 -22.10 -3.26 -12.99
C ALA A 665 -23.49 -3.74 -12.55
N SER A 666 -23.66 -5.05 -12.47
CA SER A 666 -24.85 -5.69 -11.94
C SER A 666 -24.88 -5.66 -10.42
N ILE A 667 -26.05 -5.95 -9.84
CA ILE A 667 -26.26 -6.09 -8.39
C ILE A 667 -25.28 -7.09 -7.75
N ALA A 668 -24.89 -8.13 -8.48
CA ALA A 668 -23.91 -9.11 -8.03
C ALA A 668 -22.53 -8.52 -7.76
N HIS A 669 -22.12 -7.53 -8.55
CA HIS A 669 -20.85 -6.83 -8.33
C HIS A 669 -20.87 -6.06 -7.02
N TYR A 670 -22.02 -5.46 -6.66
CA TYR A 670 -22.21 -4.78 -5.38
C TYR A 670 -22.24 -5.77 -4.21
N ALA A 671 -22.90 -6.92 -4.38
CA ALA A 671 -22.86 -8.01 -3.40
C ALA A 671 -21.44 -8.59 -3.22
N ALA A 672 -20.63 -8.64 -4.28
CA ALA A 672 -19.24 -9.10 -4.23
C ALA A 672 -18.26 -8.06 -3.66
N ALA A 673 -18.63 -6.77 -3.64
CA ALA A 673 -17.82 -5.69 -3.12
C ALA A 673 -17.67 -5.73 -1.58
N ALA A 674 -16.78 -4.88 -1.05
CA ALA A 674 -16.42 -4.84 0.37
C ALA A 674 -17.60 -4.54 1.30
N GLY A 675 -18.53 -3.68 0.87
CA GLY A 675 -19.72 -3.35 1.65
C GLY A 675 -20.78 -4.45 1.65
N GLY A 676 -20.81 -5.33 0.64
CA GLY A 676 -22.00 -6.10 0.31
C GLY A 676 -22.33 -7.32 1.18
N GLY A 677 -22.01 -7.27 2.47
CA GLY A 677 -22.37 -8.31 3.45
C GLY A 677 -21.66 -9.65 3.24
N ASN A 678 -22.24 -10.73 3.76
CA ASN A 678 -21.66 -12.08 3.72
C ASN A 678 -22.03 -12.83 2.42
N VAL A 679 -21.46 -14.03 2.23
CA VAL A 679 -21.69 -14.90 1.06
C VAL A 679 -23.18 -15.19 0.82
N SER A 680 -24.01 -15.14 1.86
CA SER A 680 -25.45 -15.40 1.82
C SER A 680 -26.24 -14.53 0.82
N ILE A 681 -25.89 -13.24 0.66
CA ILE A 681 -26.56 -12.37 -0.32
C ILE A 681 -26.22 -12.83 -1.74
N LEU A 682 -24.95 -13.12 -1.98
CA LEU A 682 -24.47 -13.57 -3.28
C LEU A 682 -25.08 -14.94 -3.64
N GLU A 683 -25.11 -15.87 -2.70
CA GLU A 683 -25.76 -17.17 -2.87
C GLU A 683 -27.25 -17.02 -3.16
N TYR A 684 -27.97 -16.21 -2.39
CA TYR A 684 -29.38 -15.96 -2.62
C TYR A 684 -29.64 -15.37 -4.02
N LEU A 685 -28.91 -14.32 -4.43
CA LEU A 685 -29.09 -13.72 -5.75
C LEU A 685 -28.82 -14.71 -6.89
N ILE A 686 -27.80 -15.55 -6.76
CA ILE A 686 -27.49 -16.61 -7.74
C ILE A 686 -28.63 -17.64 -7.79
N THR A 687 -29.21 -18.04 -6.64
CA THR A 687 -30.37 -18.95 -6.63
C THR A 687 -31.61 -18.36 -7.29
N GLN A 688 -31.76 -17.04 -7.28
CA GLN A 688 -32.85 -16.31 -7.95
C GLN A 688 -32.59 -16.08 -9.46
N GLY A 689 -31.54 -16.68 -10.03
CA GLY A 689 -31.26 -16.69 -11.46
C GLY A 689 -30.33 -15.57 -11.95
N LEU A 690 -29.57 -14.94 -11.05
CA LEU A 690 -28.55 -13.98 -11.43
C LEU A 690 -27.31 -14.67 -12.02
N ASP A 691 -26.74 -14.09 -13.08
CA ASP A 691 -25.54 -14.63 -13.75
C ASP A 691 -24.24 -14.35 -12.95
N PRO A 692 -23.53 -15.39 -12.45
CA PRO A 692 -22.27 -15.23 -11.74
C PRO A 692 -21.09 -14.82 -12.65
N TRP A 693 -21.25 -14.92 -13.98
CA TRP A 693 -20.22 -14.57 -14.97
C TRP A 693 -20.32 -13.13 -15.48
N CYS A 694 -21.21 -12.33 -14.89
CA CYS A 694 -21.37 -10.94 -15.28
C CYS A 694 -20.06 -10.12 -15.15
N THR A 695 -19.90 -9.14 -16.05
CA THR A 695 -18.73 -8.27 -16.09
C THR A 695 -19.10 -6.79 -16.18
N THR A 696 -18.36 -5.94 -15.46
CA THR A 696 -18.49 -4.48 -15.57
C THR A 696 -17.99 -3.94 -16.92
N SER A 697 -18.19 -2.64 -17.17
CA SER A 697 -17.64 -1.93 -18.34
C SER A 697 -16.11 -2.00 -18.45
N SER A 698 -15.39 -2.27 -17.36
CA SER A 698 -13.93 -2.48 -17.37
C SER A 698 -13.54 -3.95 -17.57
N GLY A 699 -14.51 -4.87 -17.65
CA GLY A 699 -14.30 -6.31 -17.78
C GLY A 699 -14.05 -7.03 -16.46
N GLN A 700 -14.33 -6.40 -15.31
CA GLN A 700 -14.13 -7.02 -14.00
C GLN A 700 -15.23 -8.04 -13.72
N THR A 701 -14.86 -9.22 -13.26
CA THR A 701 -15.79 -10.25 -12.76
C THR A 701 -16.02 -10.11 -11.24
N LEU A 702 -16.96 -10.88 -10.68
CA LEU A 702 -17.20 -10.94 -9.23
C LEU A 702 -15.95 -11.33 -8.43
N LEU A 703 -15.13 -12.24 -8.97
CA LEU A 703 -13.88 -12.69 -8.35
C LEU A 703 -12.83 -11.57 -8.27
N HIS A 704 -12.79 -10.65 -9.25
CA HIS A 704 -11.89 -9.49 -9.18
C HIS A 704 -12.27 -8.56 -8.00
N LEU A 705 -13.56 -8.33 -7.79
CA LEU A 705 -14.07 -7.48 -6.72
C LEU A 705 -13.99 -8.14 -5.33
N SER A 706 -14.14 -9.46 -5.25
CA SER A 706 -13.93 -10.19 -4.00
C SER A 706 -12.44 -10.15 -3.58
N CYS A 707 -11.51 -10.23 -4.55
CA CYS A 707 -10.08 -10.18 -4.28
C CYS A 707 -9.59 -8.81 -3.76
N ILE A 708 -10.16 -7.69 -4.20
CA ILE A 708 -9.80 -6.36 -3.65
C ILE A 708 -10.43 -6.08 -2.28
N SER A 709 -11.62 -6.64 -2.00
CA SER A 709 -12.38 -6.33 -0.79
C SER A 709 -11.88 -7.00 0.50
N GLY A 710 -11.01 -8.00 0.42
CA GLY A 710 -10.42 -8.67 1.58
C GLY A 710 -11.34 -9.66 2.30
N ARG A 711 -12.53 -9.94 1.76
CA ARG A 711 -13.48 -10.93 2.31
C ARG A 711 -13.19 -12.32 1.74
N LEU A 712 -12.41 -13.10 2.49
CA LEU A 712 -11.92 -14.42 2.06
C LEU A 712 -13.05 -15.40 1.75
N GLU A 713 -14.16 -15.38 2.52
CA GLU A 713 -15.26 -16.33 2.31
C GLU A 713 -15.92 -16.17 0.93
N LYS A 714 -16.10 -14.93 0.44
CA LYS A 714 -16.65 -14.67 -0.90
C LYS A 714 -15.74 -15.23 -1.99
N THR A 715 -14.44 -15.01 -1.83
CA THR A 715 -13.44 -15.51 -2.78
C THR A 715 -13.41 -17.04 -2.78
N GLN A 716 -13.46 -17.69 -1.61
CA GLN A 716 -13.51 -19.15 -1.49
C GLN A 716 -14.80 -19.73 -2.11
N TYR A 717 -15.96 -19.15 -1.79
CA TYR A 717 -17.24 -19.58 -2.37
C TYR A 717 -17.23 -19.51 -3.90
N LEU A 718 -16.77 -18.39 -4.47
CA LEU A 718 -16.66 -18.22 -5.91
C LEU A 718 -15.67 -19.21 -6.54
N LEU A 719 -14.51 -19.46 -5.91
CA LEU A 719 -13.53 -20.42 -6.41
C LEU A 719 -14.00 -21.88 -6.30
N GLU A 720 -14.78 -22.23 -5.27
CA GLU A 720 -15.33 -23.58 -5.08
C GLU A 720 -16.46 -23.89 -6.06
N LYS A 721 -17.35 -22.92 -6.32
CA LYS A 721 -18.48 -23.11 -7.24
C LYS A 721 -18.14 -22.83 -8.71
N TYR A 722 -17.22 -21.89 -8.97
CA TYR A 722 -16.89 -21.39 -10.30
C TYR A 722 -15.36 -21.30 -10.52
N PRO A 723 -14.63 -22.42 -10.52
CA PRO A 723 -13.17 -22.44 -10.57
C PRO A 723 -12.58 -21.77 -11.81
N ASP A 724 -13.27 -21.80 -12.96
CA ASP A 724 -12.79 -21.21 -14.20
C ASP A 724 -12.78 -19.65 -14.19
N MET A 725 -13.44 -18.99 -13.23
CA MET A 725 -13.37 -17.53 -13.08
C MET A 725 -11.95 -17.03 -12.81
N ILE A 726 -11.05 -17.89 -12.31
CA ILE A 726 -9.66 -17.54 -12.00
C ILE A 726 -8.84 -17.15 -13.24
N LYS A 727 -9.24 -17.63 -14.43
CA LYS A 727 -8.56 -17.39 -15.71
C LYS A 727 -9.03 -16.10 -16.39
N MET A 728 -10.13 -15.52 -15.93
CA MET A 728 -10.71 -14.34 -16.55
C MET A 728 -9.85 -13.11 -16.29
N THR A 729 -9.68 -12.27 -17.29
CA THR A 729 -8.97 -10.99 -17.18
C THR A 729 -9.88 -9.83 -17.53
N ASP A 730 -9.61 -8.68 -16.91
CA ASP A 730 -10.26 -7.43 -17.29
C ASP A 730 -9.71 -6.86 -18.62
N LYS A 731 -10.23 -5.72 -19.08
CA LYS A 731 -9.81 -5.07 -20.33
C LYS A 731 -8.33 -4.66 -20.39
N SER A 732 -7.67 -4.61 -19.23
CA SER A 732 -6.24 -4.33 -19.11
C SER A 732 -5.42 -5.61 -18.86
N ASN A 733 -5.98 -6.78 -19.16
CA ASN A 733 -5.40 -8.10 -18.91
C ASN A 733 -5.01 -8.34 -17.43
N ARG A 734 -5.65 -7.65 -16.48
CA ARG A 734 -5.43 -7.91 -15.05
C ARG A 734 -6.26 -9.12 -14.63
N THR A 735 -5.63 -10.05 -13.93
CA THR A 735 -6.28 -11.20 -13.28
C THR A 735 -6.75 -10.86 -11.86
N PRO A 736 -7.59 -11.72 -11.22
CA PRO A 736 -8.05 -11.49 -9.84
C PRO A 736 -6.92 -11.38 -8.82
N SER A 737 -5.79 -12.05 -9.06
CA SER A 737 -4.61 -11.94 -8.19
C SER A 737 -4.00 -10.55 -8.19
N HIS A 738 -3.99 -9.83 -9.33
CA HIS A 738 -3.55 -8.45 -9.38
C HIS A 738 -4.42 -7.53 -8.51
N TYR A 739 -5.72 -7.84 -8.38
CA TYR A 739 -6.63 -7.13 -7.48
C TYR A 739 -6.39 -7.50 -6.01
N ALA A 740 -6.08 -8.76 -5.70
CA ALA A 740 -5.64 -9.16 -4.36
C ALA A 740 -4.34 -8.48 -3.95
N ALA A 741 -3.37 -8.41 -4.87
CA ALA A 741 -2.13 -7.67 -4.67
C ALA A 741 -2.34 -6.16 -4.59
N PHE A 742 -3.33 -5.60 -5.28
CA PHE A 742 -3.66 -4.18 -5.12
C PHE A 742 -4.29 -3.88 -3.75
N GLY A 743 -5.25 -4.72 -3.32
CA GLY A 743 -5.95 -4.59 -2.04
C GLY A 743 -5.13 -4.98 -0.80
N GLY A 744 -3.96 -5.61 -0.97
CA GLY A 744 -3.12 -6.04 0.16
C GLY A 744 -3.59 -7.31 0.87
N ASN A 745 -4.44 -8.10 0.22
CA ASN A 745 -5.12 -9.24 0.84
C ASN A 745 -4.29 -10.53 0.72
N ALA A 746 -3.23 -10.67 1.54
CA ALA A 746 -2.32 -11.82 1.51
C ALA A 746 -3.03 -13.18 1.68
N SER A 747 -4.06 -13.23 2.52
CA SER A 747 -4.86 -14.44 2.76
C SER A 747 -5.51 -15.03 1.50
N HIS A 748 -5.69 -14.23 0.44
CA HIS A 748 -6.32 -14.66 -0.81
C HIS A 748 -5.33 -15.32 -1.77
N ILE A 749 -4.02 -15.10 -1.60
CA ILE A 749 -2.98 -15.60 -2.50
C ILE A 749 -2.87 -17.13 -2.41
N GLN A 750 -2.89 -17.72 -1.22
CA GLN A 750 -2.83 -19.18 -1.07
C GLN A 750 -4.02 -19.92 -1.73
N PRO A 751 -5.30 -19.52 -1.52
CA PRO A 751 -6.43 -20.10 -2.24
C PRO A 751 -6.33 -19.98 -3.76
N LEU A 752 -5.91 -18.82 -4.27
CA LEU A 752 -5.76 -18.61 -5.72
C LEU A 752 -4.65 -19.51 -6.30
N ILE A 753 -3.52 -19.64 -5.61
CA ILE A 753 -2.44 -20.55 -6.02
C ILE A 753 -2.91 -22.01 -6.01
N LYS A 754 -3.67 -22.43 -5.00
CA LYS A 754 -4.19 -23.81 -4.88
C LYS A 754 -5.10 -24.18 -6.06
N GLN A 755 -5.83 -23.21 -6.61
CA GLN A 755 -6.73 -23.39 -7.77
C GLN A 755 -6.02 -23.22 -9.12
N GLY A 756 -4.69 -23.11 -9.16
CA GLY A 756 -3.92 -23.12 -10.40
C GLY A 756 -3.73 -21.75 -11.06
N LEU A 757 -3.74 -20.66 -10.28
CA LEU A 757 -3.40 -19.33 -10.77
C LEU A 757 -1.99 -19.30 -11.40
N ASP A 758 -1.90 -18.77 -12.62
CA ASP A 758 -0.62 -18.39 -13.21
C ASP A 758 -0.12 -17.08 -12.57
N LEU A 759 0.97 -17.17 -11.80
CA LEU A 759 1.60 -16.02 -11.14
C LEU A 759 2.37 -15.12 -12.11
N TRP A 760 2.56 -15.59 -13.34
CA TRP A 760 3.33 -14.92 -14.38
C TRP A 760 2.46 -14.23 -15.42
N CYS A 761 1.13 -14.20 -15.22
CA CYS A 761 0.25 -13.42 -16.06
C CYS A 761 0.65 -11.94 -16.00
N GLY A 762 1.04 -11.39 -17.16
CA GLY A 762 1.33 -9.98 -17.32
C GLY A 762 0.05 -9.22 -17.66
N THR A 763 -0.11 -8.02 -17.09
CA THR A 763 -1.15 -7.08 -17.55
C THR A 763 -0.88 -6.60 -18.98
N ALA A 764 -1.73 -5.73 -19.54
CA ALA A 764 -1.53 -5.14 -20.87
C ALA A 764 -0.19 -4.38 -21.01
N ILE A 765 0.38 -3.93 -19.90
CA ILE A 765 1.69 -3.30 -19.77
C ILE A 765 2.76 -4.28 -19.21
N GLN A 766 2.52 -5.59 -19.33
CA GLN A 766 3.38 -6.69 -18.86
C GLN A 766 3.76 -6.63 -17.37
N GLN A 767 2.99 -5.93 -16.55
CA GLN A 767 3.24 -5.92 -15.10
C GLN A 767 2.86 -7.27 -14.51
N THR A 768 3.76 -7.85 -13.72
CA THR A 768 3.53 -9.10 -12.98
C THR A 768 2.86 -8.83 -11.64
N LEU A 769 2.28 -9.89 -11.05
CA LEU A 769 1.72 -9.86 -9.69
C LEU A 769 2.74 -9.35 -8.65
N LEU A 770 3.98 -9.82 -8.77
CA LEU A 770 5.07 -9.46 -7.88
C LEU A 770 5.40 -7.97 -7.96
N LYS A 771 5.49 -7.41 -9.18
CA LYS A 771 5.69 -5.97 -9.39
C LYS A 771 4.61 -5.16 -8.70
N ARG A 772 3.33 -5.53 -8.90
CA ARG A 772 2.22 -4.80 -8.27
C ARG A 772 2.30 -4.83 -6.74
N SER A 773 2.68 -5.96 -6.14
CA SER A 773 2.85 -6.06 -4.68
C SER A 773 3.99 -5.18 -4.15
N CYS A 774 5.05 -4.99 -4.94
CA CYS A 774 6.17 -4.10 -4.61
C CYS A 774 5.78 -2.62 -4.72
N GLU A 775 5.04 -2.24 -5.78
CA GLU A 775 4.51 -0.88 -5.97
C GLU A 775 3.57 -0.49 -4.81
N THR A 776 2.68 -1.39 -4.39
CA THR A 776 1.67 -1.09 -3.35
C THR A 776 2.17 -1.31 -1.92
N GLY A 777 3.34 -1.92 -1.73
CA GLY A 777 4.00 -2.01 -0.41
C GLY A 777 3.58 -3.17 0.47
N HIS A 778 2.91 -4.18 -0.08
CA HIS A 778 2.33 -5.29 0.69
C HIS A 778 3.36 -6.40 0.93
N LEU A 779 4.17 -6.22 1.97
CA LEU A 779 5.28 -7.11 2.33
C LEU A 779 4.88 -8.59 2.49
N GLU A 780 3.73 -8.88 3.09
CA GLU A 780 3.33 -10.28 3.36
C GLU A 780 2.99 -11.05 2.08
N ILE A 781 2.33 -10.41 1.11
CA ILE A 781 2.11 -10.99 -0.23
C ILE A 781 3.44 -11.34 -0.88
N MET A 782 4.37 -10.39 -0.82
CA MET A 782 5.68 -10.54 -1.41
C MET A 782 6.49 -11.67 -0.74
N LYS A 783 6.50 -11.75 0.59
CA LYS A 783 7.13 -12.86 1.33
C LYS A 783 6.56 -14.21 0.94
N GLU A 784 5.24 -14.32 0.80
CA GLU A 784 4.61 -15.57 0.39
C GLU A 784 4.99 -15.98 -1.04
N LEU A 785 5.03 -15.02 -1.96
CA LEU A 785 5.46 -15.26 -3.35
C LEU A 785 6.92 -15.68 -3.42
N VAL A 786 7.83 -14.98 -2.74
CA VAL A 786 9.25 -15.29 -2.67
C VAL A 786 9.52 -16.65 -2.02
N LYS A 787 8.79 -16.98 -0.94
CA LYS A 787 8.92 -18.28 -0.26
C LYS A 787 8.60 -19.45 -1.19
N LYS A 788 7.63 -19.29 -2.10
CA LYS A 788 7.29 -20.33 -3.08
C LYS A 788 8.15 -20.30 -4.33
N PHE A 789 8.62 -19.13 -4.76
CA PHE A 789 9.40 -18.94 -5.99
C PHE A 789 10.56 -17.95 -5.78
N PRO A 790 11.73 -18.41 -5.29
CA PRO A 790 12.86 -17.53 -5.00
C PRO A 790 13.37 -16.75 -6.23
N ASP A 791 13.36 -17.37 -7.42
CA ASP A 791 13.91 -16.81 -8.66
C ASP A 791 13.14 -15.60 -9.20
N CYS A 792 11.95 -15.30 -8.65
CA CYS A 792 11.09 -14.21 -9.11
C CYS A 792 11.69 -12.81 -8.89
N ILE A 793 12.61 -12.67 -7.93
CA ILE A 793 13.21 -11.40 -7.52
C ILE A 793 14.18 -10.86 -8.59
N HIS A 794 14.86 -11.76 -9.32
CA HIS A 794 15.93 -11.38 -10.25
C HIS A 794 15.46 -11.18 -11.70
N ARG A 795 14.18 -11.42 -11.99
CA ARG A 795 13.66 -11.26 -13.34
C ARG A 795 13.52 -9.78 -13.70
N LEU A 796 13.99 -9.46 -14.91
CA LEU A 796 13.86 -8.15 -15.53
C LEU A 796 12.55 -8.08 -16.31
N ASP A 797 11.88 -6.94 -16.30
CA ASP A 797 10.70 -6.69 -17.12
C ASP A 797 11.06 -6.17 -18.52
N SER A 798 10.05 -5.72 -19.29
CA SER A 798 10.22 -5.15 -20.63
C SER A 798 11.12 -3.91 -20.67
N ASN A 799 11.29 -3.22 -19.54
CA ASN A 799 12.14 -2.04 -19.39
C ASN A 799 13.53 -2.39 -18.84
N GLY A 800 13.78 -3.67 -18.49
CA GLY A 800 15.01 -4.08 -17.83
C GLY A 800 15.02 -3.79 -16.32
N GLU A 801 13.87 -3.58 -15.69
CA GLU A 801 13.73 -3.20 -14.28
C GLU A 801 13.46 -4.43 -13.39
N THR A 802 14.07 -4.48 -12.20
CA THR A 802 13.85 -5.53 -11.18
C THR A 802 12.78 -5.10 -10.16
N THR A 803 12.32 -6.03 -9.31
CA THR A 803 11.38 -5.74 -8.22
C THR A 803 11.88 -4.69 -7.22
N ALA A 804 13.21 -4.58 -7.02
CA ALA A 804 13.80 -3.56 -6.17
C ALA A 804 13.73 -2.15 -6.78
N HIS A 805 13.60 -2.01 -8.10
CA HIS A 805 13.37 -0.73 -8.76
C HIS A 805 12.01 -0.18 -8.33
N TYR A 806 10.97 -0.99 -8.48
CA TYR A 806 9.60 -0.63 -8.13
C TYR A 806 9.41 -0.33 -6.65
N ALA A 807 10.03 -1.13 -5.77
CA ALA A 807 9.98 -0.86 -4.33
C ALA A 807 10.72 0.43 -3.94
N SER A 808 11.81 0.77 -4.64
CA SER A 808 12.54 2.03 -4.46
C SER A 808 11.76 3.22 -5.01
N GLU A 809 11.12 3.07 -6.16
CA GLU A 809 10.28 4.08 -6.79
C GLU A 809 9.06 4.41 -5.93
N SER A 810 8.37 3.39 -5.43
CA SER A 810 7.19 3.59 -4.60
C SER A 810 7.49 4.03 -3.16
N GLY A 811 8.77 4.04 -2.75
CA GLY A 811 9.17 4.43 -1.41
C GLY A 811 8.93 3.36 -0.33
N ASN A 812 8.69 2.10 -0.71
CA ASN A 812 8.32 1.03 0.21
C ASN A 812 9.53 0.40 0.91
N ILE A 813 9.99 1.05 1.99
CA ILE A 813 11.19 0.65 2.78
C ILE A 813 11.11 -0.80 3.27
N SER A 814 9.95 -1.26 3.74
CA SER A 814 9.76 -2.60 4.30
C SER A 814 9.94 -3.70 3.26
N VAL A 815 9.35 -3.53 2.07
CA VAL A 815 9.52 -4.43 0.92
C VAL A 815 10.97 -4.42 0.45
N LEU A 816 11.56 -3.24 0.34
CA LEU A 816 12.94 -3.11 -0.09
C LEU A 816 13.93 -3.73 0.91
N GLN A 817 13.74 -3.55 2.22
CA GLN A 817 14.54 -4.21 3.26
C GLN A 817 14.50 -5.73 3.17
N TYR A 818 13.37 -6.29 2.75
CA TYR A 818 13.24 -7.73 2.53
C TYR A 818 13.89 -8.17 1.22
N LEU A 819 13.71 -7.43 0.12
CA LEU A 819 14.37 -7.68 -1.16
C LEU A 819 15.91 -7.63 -1.03
N ILE A 820 16.44 -6.60 -0.36
CA ILE A 820 17.89 -6.42 -0.16
C ILE A 820 18.49 -7.55 0.70
N LYS A 821 17.70 -8.24 1.54
CA LYS A 821 18.19 -9.45 2.25
C LYS A 821 18.42 -10.63 1.31
N GLN A 822 17.81 -10.63 0.12
CA GLN A 822 17.81 -11.73 -0.84
C GLN A 822 18.61 -11.42 -2.12
N GLU A 823 18.99 -10.15 -2.37
CA GLU A 823 19.71 -9.72 -3.57
C GLU A 823 21.24 -9.70 -3.43
N ASP A 824 21.94 -10.00 -4.53
CA ASP A 824 23.39 -9.85 -4.68
C ASP A 824 23.80 -8.37 -4.92
N ASP A 825 24.98 -7.98 -4.41
CA ASP A 825 25.50 -6.60 -4.36
C ASP A 825 25.52 -5.85 -5.72
N ASN A 826 25.63 -6.56 -6.85
CA ASN A 826 25.78 -5.94 -8.16
C ASN A 826 24.49 -5.27 -8.70
N ASN A 827 23.31 -5.66 -8.22
CA ASN A 827 22.02 -5.12 -8.68
C ASN A 827 21.49 -3.96 -7.82
N LEU A 828 22.18 -3.59 -6.73
CA LEU A 828 21.79 -2.51 -5.82
C LEU A 828 22.02 -1.10 -6.39
N LYS A 829 22.85 -0.96 -7.43
CA LYS A 829 23.22 0.34 -8.03
C LYS A 829 22.02 1.07 -8.64
N THR A 830 21.16 0.32 -9.32
CA THR A 830 20.05 0.89 -10.09
C THR A 830 18.92 1.40 -9.19
N PRO A 831 18.44 0.64 -8.19
CA PRO A 831 17.46 1.13 -7.20
C PRO A 831 17.90 2.39 -6.45
N ALA A 832 19.21 2.53 -6.19
CA ALA A 832 19.76 3.71 -5.54
C ALA A 832 19.54 5.01 -6.33
N TYR A 833 19.57 4.96 -7.67
CA TYR A 833 19.30 6.14 -8.49
C TYR A 833 17.83 6.59 -8.37
N TYR A 834 16.87 5.65 -8.32
CA TYR A 834 15.45 5.96 -8.12
C TYR A 834 15.21 6.57 -6.74
N ALA A 835 15.83 6.01 -5.69
CA ALA A 835 15.79 6.59 -4.36
C ALA A 835 16.31 8.04 -4.33
N ALA A 836 17.39 8.31 -5.08
CA ALA A 836 17.96 9.65 -5.21
C ALA A 836 17.05 10.63 -6.01
N GLN A 837 16.30 10.14 -6.99
CA GLN A 837 15.35 10.96 -7.78
C GLN A 837 14.11 11.37 -6.98
N ILE A 838 13.66 10.51 -6.06
CA ILE A 838 12.41 10.71 -5.29
C ILE A 838 12.66 11.39 -3.94
N SER A 839 13.92 11.57 -3.57
CA SER A 839 14.37 12.11 -2.27
C SER A 839 14.13 11.21 -1.07
N ASN A 840 14.16 9.89 -1.25
CA ASN A 840 13.96 8.96 -0.14
C ASN A 840 15.29 8.61 0.54
N VAL A 841 15.71 9.47 1.48
CA VAL A 841 16.97 9.34 2.23
C VAL A 841 17.01 8.04 3.04
N SER A 842 15.89 7.61 3.61
CA SER A 842 15.81 6.38 4.41
C SER A 842 16.08 5.13 3.58
N ILE A 843 15.58 5.09 2.34
CA ILE A 843 15.89 4.00 1.39
C ILE A 843 17.38 3.99 1.06
N LEU A 844 17.97 5.15 0.75
CA LEU A 844 19.38 5.21 0.44
C LEU A 844 20.24 4.76 1.64
N GLN A 845 19.91 5.21 2.85
CA GLN A 845 20.58 4.77 4.08
C GLN A 845 20.54 3.25 4.26
N CYS A 846 19.40 2.63 3.96
CA CYS A 846 19.23 1.19 4.01
C CYS A 846 20.11 0.47 2.97
N LEU A 847 20.15 0.97 1.74
CA LEU A 847 21.01 0.43 0.67
C LEU A 847 22.50 0.57 1.03
N MET A 848 22.89 1.72 1.59
CA MET A 848 24.28 1.99 2.01
C MET A 848 24.74 1.11 3.17
N TYR A 849 23.87 0.86 4.17
CA TYR A 849 24.18 -0.06 5.27
C TYR A 849 24.55 -1.47 4.78
N LYS A 850 24.02 -1.85 3.60
CA LYS A 850 24.22 -3.17 3.00
C LYS A 850 25.41 -3.27 2.04
N GLY A 851 26.13 -2.18 1.80
CA GLY A 851 27.33 -2.18 0.96
C GLY A 851 27.16 -1.47 -0.38
N LEU A 852 26.02 -0.80 -0.64
CA LEU A 852 25.91 0.08 -1.80
C LEU A 852 27.03 1.12 -1.77
N ASN A 853 27.81 1.16 -2.85
CA ASN A 853 28.78 2.22 -3.09
C ASN A 853 28.03 3.54 -3.45
N PRO A 854 28.11 4.60 -2.63
CA PRO A 854 27.46 5.89 -2.92
C PRO A 854 28.07 6.61 -4.13
N TRP A 855 29.28 6.22 -4.55
CA TRP A 855 29.93 6.65 -5.79
C TRP A 855 29.59 5.75 -7.00
N CYS A 856 28.49 5.00 -6.95
CA CYS A 856 28.01 4.27 -8.11
C CYS A 856 27.77 5.24 -9.29
N ARG A 857 28.10 4.76 -10.50
CA ARG A 857 28.01 5.51 -11.75
C ARG A 857 27.15 4.80 -12.79
N THR A 858 26.37 5.56 -13.55
CA THR A 858 25.61 5.07 -14.72
C THR A 858 26.55 4.79 -15.90
N VAL A 859 26.01 4.28 -17.01
CA VAL A 859 26.74 4.16 -18.30
C VAL A 859 27.27 5.51 -18.78
N THR A 860 26.57 6.60 -18.48
CA THR A 860 26.98 7.98 -18.78
C THR A 860 27.93 8.59 -17.75
N GLN A 861 28.40 7.80 -16.76
CA GLN A 861 29.23 8.21 -15.61
C GLN A 861 28.53 9.15 -14.61
N GLU A 862 27.20 9.20 -14.58
CA GLU A 862 26.44 10.02 -13.63
C GLU A 862 26.39 9.36 -12.25
N THR A 863 26.63 10.15 -11.20
CA THR A 863 26.53 9.69 -9.79
C THR A 863 25.13 9.91 -9.21
N LEU A 864 24.87 9.37 -8.01
CA LEU A 864 23.61 9.63 -7.27
C LEU A 864 23.32 11.13 -7.10
N LEU A 865 24.37 11.94 -6.87
CA LEU A 865 24.25 13.38 -6.71
C LEU A 865 23.82 14.08 -8.01
N HIS A 866 24.25 13.59 -9.17
CA HIS A 866 23.76 14.12 -10.46
C HIS A 866 22.25 13.90 -10.61
N LYS A 867 21.75 12.72 -10.22
CA LYS A 867 20.32 12.37 -10.29
C LYS A 867 19.46 13.15 -9.31
N SER A 868 19.91 13.34 -8.06
CA SER A 868 19.19 14.16 -7.09
C SER A 868 19.10 15.62 -7.54
N CYS A 869 20.19 16.16 -8.10
CA CYS A 869 20.25 17.53 -8.62
C CYS A 869 19.35 17.74 -9.84
N LEU A 870 19.33 16.78 -10.78
CA LEU A 870 18.44 16.83 -11.95
C LEU A 870 16.96 16.79 -11.58
N SER A 871 16.64 16.09 -10.49
CA SER A 871 15.26 15.92 -10.01
C SER A 871 14.84 17.04 -9.05
N GLY A 872 15.75 17.94 -8.68
CA GLY A 872 15.46 19.07 -7.80
C GLY A 872 15.32 18.71 -6.32
N GLN A 873 15.82 17.55 -5.89
CA GLN A 873 15.61 17.04 -4.54
C GLN A 873 16.63 17.62 -3.54
N LEU A 874 16.22 18.64 -2.80
CA LEU A 874 17.09 19.37 -1.86
C LEU A 874 17.56 18.52 -0.69
N GLU A 875 16.64 17.80 -0.01
CA GLU A 875 16.94 17.01 1.19
C GLU A 875 17.95 15.90 0.89
N MET A 876 17.74 15.15 -0.18
CA MET A 876 18.67 14.13 -0.66
C MET A 876 20.04 14.70 -1.03
N THR A 877 20.05 15.87 -1.68
CA THR A 877 21.29 16.55 -2.06
C THR A 877 22.08 17.02 -0.83
N GLN A 878 21.40 17.57 0.18
CA GLN A 878 22.00 17.94 1.46
C GLN A 878 22.58 16.72 2.17
N TYR A 879 21.82 15.63 2.27
CA TYR A 879 22.28 14.39 2.89
C TYR A 879 23.55 13.84 2.24
N LEU A 880 23.56 13.75 0.90
CA LEU A 880 24.73 13.27 0.15
C LEU A 880 25.95 14.17 0.34
N LEU A 881 25.78 15.50 0.34
CA LEU A 881 26.88 16.44 0.52
C LEU A 881 27.40 16.51 1.96
N GLU A 882 26.54 16.32 2.96
CA GLU A 882 26.94 16.24 4.37
C GLU A 882 27.80 15.01 4.66
N LYS A 883 27.49 13.88 4.02
CA LYS A 883 28.23 12.62 4.19
C LYS A 883 29.42 12.49 3.24
N TYR A 884 29.28 12.97 2.00
CA TYR A 884 30.26 12.84 0.93
C TYR A 884 30.50 14.17 0.20
N PRO A 885 31.20 15.13 0.83
CA PRO A 885 31.42 16.45 0.24
C PRO A 885 32.11 16.41 -1.13
N ASP A 886 33.02 15.46 -1.34
CA ASP A 886 33.81 15.34 -2.58
C ASP A 886 32.97 15.02 -3.82
N MET A 887 31.76 14.44 -3.66
CA MET A 887 30.88 14.11 -4.78
C MET A 887 30.46 15.33 -5.62
N VAL A 888 30.54 16.54 -5.05
CA VAL A 888 30.17 17.80 -5.70
C VAL A 888 30.99 18.10 -6.98
N ASN A 889 32.19 17.53 -7.05
CA ASN A 889 33.17 17.75 -8.14
C ASN A 889 33.16 16.65 -9.19
N GLU A 890 32.37 15.59 -8.99
CA GLU A 890 32.29 14.47 -9.92
C GLU A 890 31.73 14.93 -11.26
N VAL A 891 32.18 14.27 -12.33
CA VAL A 891 31.81 14.60 -13.69
C VAL A 891 31.30 13.39 -14.47
N ASP A 892 30.35 13.62 -15.36
CA ASP A 892 29.86 12.64 -16.32
C ASP A 892 30.72 12.59 -17.60
N ASN A 893 30.34 11.76 -18.58
CA ASN A 893 31.05 11.63 -19.87
C ASN A 893 31.22 12.96 -20.62
N GLY A 894 30.29 13.91 -20.43
CA GLY A 894 30.32 15.24 -21.04
C GLY A 894 31.06 16.28 -20.19
N LYS A 895 31.81 15.86 -19.16
CA LYS A 895 32.37 16.74 -18.11
C LYS A 895 31.32 17.60 -17.41
N ARG A 896 30.02 17.26 -17.51
CA ARG A 896 28.97 17.92 -16.73
C ARG A 896 29.06 17.40 -15.32
N THR A 897 28.64 18.23 -14.40
CA THR A 897 28.97 18.12 -12.98
C THR A 897 27.68 18.50 -12.25
N PRO A 898 27.38 18.08 -11.01
CA PRO A 898 26.01 18.14 -10.46
C PRO A 898 25.29 19.49 -10.54
N ALA A 899 25.99 20.62 -10.41
CA ALA A 899 25.38 21.94 -10.57
C ALA A 899 24.97 22.29 -12.02
N HIS A 900 25.57 21.69 -13.05
CA HIS A 900 25.06 21.79 -14.44
C HIS A 900 23.65 21.17 -14.51
N TYR A 901 23.45 20.02 -13.86
CA TYR A 901 22.14 19.36 -13.78
C TYR A 901 21.14 20.16 -12.94
N ALA A 902 21.57 20.71 -11.81
CA ALA A 902 20.72 21.60 -11.00
C ALA A 902 20.28 22.85 -11.79
N SER A 903 21.17 23.42 -12.61
CA SER A 903 20.89 24.61 -13.43
C SER A 903 19.90 24.35 -14.57
N GLN A 904 19.69 23.10 -14.97
CA GLN A 904 18.69 22.74 -15.98
C GLN A 904 17.25 22.83 -15.43
N ARG A 905 17.06 22.88 -14.11
CA ARG A 905 15.77 23.00 -13.43
C ARG A 905 15.61 24.37 -12.76
N SER A 906 14.38 24.74 -12.42
CA SER A 906 14.08 25.98 -11.67
C SER A 906 14.43 25.92 -10.17
N THR A 907 15.17 24.91 -9.71
CA THR A 907 15.41 24.67 -8.27
C THR A 907 16.67 25.40 -7.78
N VAL A 908 16.54 26.71 -7.56
CA VAL A 908 17.62 27.59 -7.09
C VAL A 908 18.20 27.14 -5.75
N SER A 909 17.38 26.59 -4.85
CA SER A 909 17.80 26.10 -3.53
C SER A 909 18.83 24.96 -3.60
N VAL A 910 18.68 24.04 -4.57
CA VAL A 910 19.65 22.95 -4.80
C VAL A 910 20.98 23.52 -5.28
N LEU A 911 20.94 24.49 -6.19
CA LEU A 911 22.15 25.16 -6.66
C LEU A 911 22.83 25.95 -5.54
N GLN A 912 22.07 26.68 -4.72
CA GLN A 912 22.57 27.38 -3.53
C GLN A 912 23.34 26.43 -2.61
N CYS A 913 22.71 25.29 -2.27
CA CYS A 913 23.33 24.25 -1.46
C CYS A 913 24.67 23.75 -2.04
N LEU A 914 24.74 23.53 -3.35
CA LEU A 914 25.98 23.15 -4.04
C LEU A 914 27.04 24.27 -4.01
N THR A 915 26.63 25.53 -4.17
CA THR A 915 27.57 26.66 -4.17
C THR A 915 28.12 26.98 -2.78
N ASP A 916 27.29 26.85 -1.74
CA ASP A 916 27.68 27.10 -0.35
C ASP A 916 28.68 26.06 0.18
N LYS A 917 28.67 24.86 -0.42
CA LYS A 917 29.57 23.73 -0.09
C LYS A 917 30.78 23.62 -1.03
N CYS A 918 31.30 24.76 -1.52
CA CYS A 918 32.58 24.88 -2.23
C CYS A 918 32.64 24.38 -3.69
N ARG A 919 31.66 24.73 -4.52
CA ARG A 919 31.79 24.54 -5.97
C ARG A 919 32.17 25.83 -6.71
N ASN A 920 33.10 25.69 -7.66
CA ASN A 920 33.36 26.73 -8.66
C ASN A 920 32.12 26.90 -9.57
N PRO A 921 31.41 28.03 -9.52
CA PRO A 921 30.23 28.29 -10.35
C PRO A 921 30.61 28.41 -11.84
N TRP A 922 31.90 28.59 -12.14
CA TRP A 922 32.49 28.68 -13.49
C TRP A 922 32.89 27.33 -14.08
N CYS A 923 32.37 26.21 -13.56
CA CYS A 923 32.58 24.91 -14.15
C CYS A 923 32.12 24.87 -15.62
N ARG A 924 32.83 24.10 -16.45
CA ARG A 924 32.56 24.02 -17.89
C ARG A 924 32.45 22.58 -18.36
N THR A 925 31.57 22.33 -19.32
CA THR A 925 31.39 21.01 -19.95
C THR A 925 32.52 20.71 -20.95
N SER A 926 32.48 19.54 -21.60
CA SER A 926 33.40 19.19 -22.70
C SER A 926 33.31 20.15 -23.88
N THR A 927 32.15 20.75 -24.09
CA THR A 927 31.88 21.78 -25.10
C THR A 927 32.10 23.21 -24.59
N GLN A 928 32.65 23.37 -23.39
CA GLN A 928 32.92 24.66 -22.71
C GLN A 928 31.66 25.44 -22.25
N GLU A 929 30.49 24.80 -22.21
CA GLU A 929 29.25 25.40 -21.71
C GLU A 929 29.30 25.63 -20.21
N THR A 930 28.66 26.70 -19.74
CA THR A 930 28.56 27.06 -18.31
C THR A 930 27.19 26.73 -17.73
N LEU A 931 27.03 26.91 -16.41
CA LEU A 931 25.73 26.84 -15.74
C LEU A 931 24.67 27.75 -16.37
N LEU A 932 25.08 28.95 -16.81
CA LEU A 932 24.18 29.91 -17.44
C LEU A 932 23.65 29.39 -18.79
N HIS A 933 24.53 28.79 -19.62
CA HIS A 933 24.11 28.16 -20.88
C HIS A 933 23.05 27.08 -20.64
N MET A 934 23.26 26.24 -19.61
CA MET A 934 22.30 25.18 -19.23
C MET A 934 20.95 25.72 -18.78
N SER A 935 20.92 26.80 -18.00
CA SER A 935 19.65 27.43 -17.60
C SER A 935 18.91 28.09 -18.77
N CYS A 936 19.65 28.60 -19.76
CA CYS A 936 19.06 29.31 -20.90
C CYS A 936 18.42 28.35 -21.91
N ILE A 937 19.06 27.19 -22.18
CA ILE A 937 18.49 26.19 -23.09
C ILE A 937 17.26 25.50 -22.53
N SER A 938 17.22 25.29 -21.20
CA SER A 938 16.06 24.71 -20.52
C SER A 938 14.98 25.73 -20.15
N GLY A 939 15.18 27.01 -20.51
CA GLY A 939 14.18 28.07 -20.33
C GLY A 939 13.90 28.48 -18.88
N GLN A 940 14.85 28.28 -17.96
CA GLN A 940 14.62 28.45 -16.51
C GLN A 940 14.88 29.88 -16.04
N LEU A 941 13.88 30.76 -16.18
CA LEU A 941 13.99 32.20 -15.89
C LEU A 941 14.52 32.52 -14.48
N GLU A 942 13.99 31.88 -13.44
CA GLU A 942 14.38 32.15 -12.05
C GLU A 942 15.83 31.73 -11.77
N MET A 943 16.27 30.61 -12.35
CA MET A 943 17.65 30.15 -12.28
C MET A 943 18.60 31.11 -13.01
N THR A 944 18.21 31.56 -14.22
CA THR A 944 18.98 32.54 -14.99
C THR A 944 19.11 33.86 -14.24
N ARG A 945 18.02 34.37 -13.64
CA ARG A 945 18.04 35.60 -12.83
C ARG A 945 18.99 35.47 -11.65
N TYR A 946 18.88 34.37 -10.89
CA TYR A 946 19.76 34.10 -9.75
C TYR A 946 21.24 34.06 -10.14
N LEU A 947 21.58 33.34 -11.22
CA LEU A 947 22.95 33.25 -11.72
C LEU A 947 23.50 34.61 -12.15
N LEU A 948 22.72 35.45 -12.82
CA LEU A 948 23.14 36.79 -13.25
C LEU A 948 23.23 37.80 -12.10
N GLU A 949 22.41 37.66 -11.06
CA GLU A 949 22.49 38.50 -9.86
C GLU A 949 23.75 38.19 -9.03
N LYS A 950 24.11 36.91 -8.88
CA LYS A 950 25.27 36.49 -8.09
C LYS A 950 26.57 36.51 -8.90
N TYR A 951 26.51 36.23 -10.20
CA TYR A 951 27.68 36.09 -11.09
C TYR A 951 27.45 36.81 -12.45
N PRO A 952 27.42 38.16 -12.45
CA PRO A 952 27.11 38.95 -13.65
C PRO A 952 28.09 38.72 -14.81
N ASP A 953 29.35 38.42 -14.50
CA ASP A 953 30.42 38.23 -15.50
C ASP A 953 30.20 36.98 -16.41
N MET A 954 29.29 36.06 -16.05
CA MET A 954 29.01 34.87 -16.86
C MET A 954 28.27 35.16 -18.18
N ILE A 955 27.68 36.34 -18.30
CA ILE A 955 26.75 36.70 -19.38
C ILE A 955 27.36 36.59 -20.78
N ASN A 956 28.67 36.82 -20.90
CA ASN A 956 29.40 36.82 -22.18
C ASN A 956 30.28 35.58 -22.37
N ASN A 957 30.17 34.57 -21.52
CA ASN A 957 30.94 33.35 -21.69
C ASN A 957 30.53 32.65 -22.98
N VAL A 958 31.50 32.10 -23.68
CA VAL A 958 31.25 31.33 -24.91
C VAL A 958 31.61 29.86 -24.74
N ASP A 959 30.96 29.03 -25.54
CA ASP A 959 31.28 27.62 -25.73
C ASP A 959 32.29 27.40 -26.90
N ASN A 960 32.57 26.15 -27.26
CA ASN A 960 33.52 25.81 -28.35
C ASN A 960 33.12 26.38 -29.72
N GLY A 961 31.84 26.67 -29.95
CA GLY A 961 31.33 27.27 -31.19
C GLY A 961 31.20 28.80 -31.10
N GLU A 962 31.81 29.42 -30.09
CA GLU A 962 31.65 30.84 -29.75
C GLU A 962 30.18 31.23 -29.43
N ARG A 963 29.33 30.27 -29.04
CA ARG A 963 27.93 30.55 -28.69
C ARG A 963 27.88 31.10 -27.27
N THR A 964 27.25 32.26 -27.13
CA THR A 964 26.88 32.87 -25.84
C THR A 964 25.60 32.24 -25.26
N PRO A 965 25.26 32.45 -23.97
CA PRO A 965 24.02 31.96 -23.37
C PRO A 965 22.76 32.46 -24.09
N ALA A 966 22.83 33.63 -24.74
CA ALA A 966 21.72 34.14 -25.54
C ALA A 966 21.43 33.29 -26.78
N HIS A 967 22.43 32.67 -27.41
CA HIS A 967 22.18 31.75 -28.53
C HIS A 967 21.39 30.53 -28.05
N TYR A 968 21.68 30.03 -26.85
CA TYR A 968 20.92 28.94 -26.24
C TYR A 968 19.52 29.39 -25.81
N ALA A 969 19.36 30.62 -25.32
CA ALA A 969 18.04 31.20 -25.06
C ALA A 969 17.22 31.36 -26.34
N ALA A 970 17.84 31.74 -27.46
CA ALA A 970 17.17 31.86 -28.75
C ALA A 970 16.74 30.51 -29.35
N GLN A 971 17.45 29.43 -28.98
CA GLN A 971 17.07 28.07 -29.33
C GLN A 971 15.85 27.57 -28.53
N SER A 972 15.64 28.09 -27.32
CA SER A 972 14.46 27.77 -26.50
C SER A 972 13.27 28.67 -26.85
N SER A 973 12.05 28.23 -26.51
CA SER A 973 10.83 29.00 -26.77
C SER A 973 10.65 30.18 -25.81
N THR A 974 11.54 30.37 -24.83
CA THR A 974 11.29 31.21 -23.67
C THR A 974 11.84 32.62 -23.82
N VAL A 975 11.05 33.53 -24.39
CA VAL A 975 11.40 34.95 -24.62
C VAL A 975 11.83 35.68 -23.35
N SER A 976 11.23 35.35 -22.21
CA SER A 976 11.51 36.00 -20.92
C SER A 976 12.97 35.83 -20.47
N VAL A 977 13.62 34.71 -20.80
CA VAL A 977 15.03 34.46 -20.50
C VAL A 977 15.92 35.42 -21.30
N LEU A 978 15.62 35.59 -22.60
CA LEU A 978 16.37 36.52 -23.45
C LEU A 978 16.13 37.99 -23.03
N GLN A 979 14.92 38.34 -22.62
CA GLN A 979 14.62 39.65 -22.02
C GLN A 979 15.43 39.90 -20.75
N CYS A 980 15.58 38.89 -19.89
CA CYS A 980 16.42 38.97 -18.69
C CYS A 980 17.90 39.21 -19.04
N LEU A 981 18.44 38.45 -20.01
CA LEU A 981 19.83 38.61 -20.48
C LEU A 981 20.07 40.00 -21.08
N THR A 982 19.18 40.48 -21.95
CA THR A 982 19.30 41.79 -22.59
C THR A 982 19.18 42.93 -21.57
N ALA A 983 18.28 42.82 -20.58
CA ALA A 983 18.18 43.77 -19.47
C ALA A 983 19.45 43.86 -18.62
N LYS A 984 20.25 42.78 -18.57
CA LYS A 984 21.54 42.71 -17.86
C LYS A 984 22.74 43.08 -18.73
N GLY A 985 22.52 43.62 -19.95
CA GLY A 985 23.57 44.18 -20.80
C GLY A 985 24.14 43.22 -21.85
N LEU A 986 23.49 42.08 -22.12
CA LEU A 986 23.90 41.20 -23.22
C LEU A 986 23.65 41.89 -24.58
N ASN A 987 24.63 41.77 -25.50
CA ASN A 987 24.49 42.23 -26.87
C ASN A 987 23.60 41.26 -27.69
N PRO A 988 22.41 41.68 -28.18
CA PRO A 988 21.52 40.84 -28.97
C PRO A 988 22.06 40.54 -30.39
N TRP A 989 23.10 41.25 -30.82
CA TRP A 989 23.79 41.04 -32.10
C TRP A 989 25.02 40.14 -31.98
N CYS A 990 25.14 39.37 -30.90
CA CYS A 990 26.21 38.39 -30.78
C CYS A 990 26.13 37.36 -31.91
N LYS A 991 27.31 36.90 -32.37
CA LYS A 991 27.46 35.93 -33.45
C LYS A 991 28.27 34.74 -32.98
N THR A 992 28.00 33.57 -33.54
CA THR A 992 28.80 32.35 -33.35
C THR A 992 30.05 32.37 -34.22
N ALA A 993 30.91 31.34 -34.09
CA ALA A 993 32.07 31.15 -34.96
C ALA A 993 31.70 31.02 -36.45
N THR A 994 30.49 30.53 -36.74
CA THR A 994 29.91 30.43 -38.09
C THR A 994 29.16 31.70 -38.53
N GLN A 995 29.28 32.79 -37.76
CA GLN A 995 28.59 34.08 -37.93
C GLN A 995 27.06 34.00 -37.79
N GLU A 996 26.54 32.99 -37.09
CA GLU A 996 25.10 32.81 -36.90
C GLU A 996 24.58 33.78 -35.83
N THR A 997 23.48 34.48 -36.12
CA THR A 997 22.84 35.42 -35.18
C THR A 997 21.81 34.72 -34.29
N LEU A 998 21.32 35.44 -33.26
CA LEU A 998 20.21 34.95 -32.42
C LEU A 998 18.94 34.64 -33.23
N LEU A 999 18.61 35.48 -34.21
CA LEU A 999 17.48 35.25 -35.11
C LEU A 999 17.66 33.98 -35.93
N LEU A 1000 18.89 33.72 -36.39
CA LEU A 1000 19.18 32.50 -37.15
C LEU A 1000 18.97 31.25 -36.28
N MET A 1001 19.42 31.30 -35.03
CA MET A 1001 19.21 30.21 -34.07
C MET A 1001 17.74 29.92 -33.80
N SER A 1002 16.90 30.95 -33.64
CA SER A 1002 15.46 30.76 -33.45
C SER A 1002 14.77 30.21 -34.70
N CYS A 1003 15.26 30.54 -35.90
CA CYS A 1003 14.75 29.99 -37.16
C CYS A 1003 15.13 28.51 -37.34
N ILE A 1004 16.35 28.14 -36.97
CA ILE A 1004 16.84 26.74 -37.01
C ILE A 1004 16.00 25.87 -36.06
N SER A 1005 15.76 26.33 -34.83
CA SER A 1005 15.00 25.59 -33.83
C SER A 1005 13.48 25.70 -33.98
N GLY A 1006 12.98 26.57 -34.86
CA GLY A 1006 11.55 26.71 -35.14
C GLY A 1006 10.76 27.55 -34.12
N GLN A 1007 11.42 28.38 -33.33
CA GLN A 1007 10.79 29.10 -32.23
C GLN A 1007 10.09 30.37 -32.73
N LEU A 1008 8.78 30.26 -32.99
CA LEU A 1008 7.96 31.38 -33.51
C LEU A 1008 7.93 32.59 -32.58
N GLU A 1009 7.64 32.38 -31.30
CA GLU A 1009 7.52 33.46 -30.30
C GLU A 1009 8.84 34.23 -30.15
N MET A 1010 9.96 33.51 -30.11
CA MET A 1010 11.30 34.10 -30.06
C MET A 1010 11.62 34.90 -31.34
N THR A 1011 11.28 34.33 -32.50
CA THR A 1011 11.51 34.98 -33.80
C THR A 1011 10.69 36.27 -33.93
N GLN A 1012 9.42 36.25 -33.53
CA GLN A 1012 8.57 37.45 -33.51
C GLN A 1012 9.14 38.53 -32.59
N TYR A 1013 9.51 38.17 -31.37
CA TYR A 1013 10.10 39.10 -30.42
C TYR A 1013 11.39 39.76 -30.95
N LEU A 1014 12.28 38.96 -31.54
CA LEU A 1014 13.54 39.47 -32.11
C LEU A 1014 13.27 40.43 -33.27
N LEU A 1015 12.34 40.10 -34.17
CA LEU A 1015 12.01 40.95 -35.33
C LEU A 1015 11.21 42.21 -34.96
N GLU A 1016 10.45 42.20 -33.87
CA GLU A 1016 9.76 43.39 -33.36
C GLU A 1016 10.72 44.37 -32.70
N LYS A 1017 11.68 43.87 -31.93
CA LYS A 1017 12.68 44.70 -31.22
C LYS A 1017 13.86 45.11 -32.10
N TYR A 1018 14.30 44.23 -33.00
CA TYR A 1018 15.49 44.38 -33.84
C TYR A 1018 15.19 44.03 -35.31
N PRO A 1019 14.41 44.87 -36.03
CA PRO A 1019 13.99 44.59 -37.41
C PRO A 1019 15.15 44.35 -38.37
N ASP A 1020 16.27 45.06 -38.19
CA ASP A 1020 17.43 45.00 -39.09
C ASP A 1020 18.17 43.64 -39.05
N MET A 1021 17.95 42.81 -38.02
CA MET A 1021 18.60 41.51 -37.87
C MET A 1021 18.21 40.52 -38.99
N VAL A 1022 17.09 40.79 -39.69
CA VAL A 1022 16.62 40.01 -40.84
C VAL A 1022 17.56 40.08 -42.05
N ASN A 1023 18.47 41.04 -42.09
CA ASN A 1023 19.40 41.23 -43.22
C ASN A 1023 20.78 40.58 -42.99
N GLU A 1024 21.01 39.96 -41.83
CA GLU A 1024 22.27 39.31 -41.51
C GLU A 1024 22.36 37.90 -42.12
N PHE A 1025 23.54 37.51 -42.60
CA PHE A 1025 23.78 36.19 -43.18
C PHE A 1025 24.82 35.42 -42.37
N ASP A 1026 24.79 34.09 -42.48
CA ASP A 1026 25.86 33.23 -41.97
C ASP A 1026 27.13 33.32 -42.86
N ASN A 1027 28.19 32.60 -42.49
CA ASN A 1027 29.42 32.51 -43.30
C ASN A 1027 29.19 32.03 -44.76
N GLY A 1028 28.08 31.34 -45.04
CA GLY A 1028 27.72 30.85 -46.36
C GLY A 1028 26.91 31.84 -47.21
N ASN A 1029 26.68 33.06 -46.71
CA ASN A 1029 25.72 34.03 -47.25
C ASN A 1029 24.30 33.44 -47.39
N ARG A 1030 23.91 32.53 -46.49
CA ARG A 1030 22.60 31.89 -46.49
C ARG A 1030 21.58 32.75 -45.74
N PRO A 1031 20.47 33.13 -46.39
CA PRO A 1031 19.36 33.83 -45.75
C PRO A 1031 18.69 32.99 -44.65
N GLN A 1032 18.16 33.65 -43.62
CA GLN A 1032 17.49 33.00 -42.48
C GLN A 1032 16.26 32.18 -42.91
N ALA A 1033 15.58 32.57 -43.99
CA ALA A 1033 14.44 31.84 -44.51
C ALA A 1033 14.77 30.42 -44.98
N HIS A 1034 15.99 30.16 -45.45
CA HIS A 1034 16.41 28.81 -45.84
C HIS A 1034 16.45 27.86 -44.64
N TYR A 1035 16.78 28.37 -43.45
CA TYR A 1035 16.75 27.58 -42.21
C TYR A 1035 15.32 27.35 -41.69
N ALA A 1036 14.44 28.35 -41.84
CA ALA A 1036 13.01 28.15 -41.56
C ALA A 1036 12.40 27.08 -42.48
N ALA A 1037 12.80 27.07 -43.76
CA ALA A 1037 12.39 26.03 -44.72
C ALA A 1037 12.94 24.64 -44.33
N GLN A 1038 14.16 24.58 -43.80
CA GLN A 1038 14.78 23.33 -43.33
C GLN A 1038 14.05 22.73 -42.11
N SER A 1039 13.57 23.57 -41.19
CA SER A 1039 12.93 23.15 -39.93
C SER A 1039 11.42 22.87 -40.04
N SER A 1040 10.82 23.01 -41.22
CA SER A 1040 9.37 22.89 -41.50
C SER A 1040 8.45 23.90 -40.81
N ASN A 1041 8.98 25.01 -40.30
CA ASN A 1041 8.16 25.96 -39.55
C ASN A 1041 7.55 27.04 -40.46
N VAL A 1042 6.40 26.73 -41.06
CA VAL A 1042 5.68 27.62 -41.98
C VAL A 1042 5.37 28.98 -41.32
N SER A 1043 4.98 28.97 -40.05
CA SER A 1043 4.68 30.19 -39.29
C SER A 1043 5.90 31.11 -39.12
N VAL A 1044 7.09 30.53 -38.91
CA VAL A 1044 8.35 31.29 -38.81
C VAL A 1044 8.67 31.93 -40.17
N LEU A 1045 8.50 31.17 -41.25
CA LEU A 1045 8.71 31.69 -42.61
C LEU A 1045 7.71 32.81 -42.96
N GLN A 1046 6.44 32.68 -42.57
CA GLN A 1046 5.44 33.73 -42.72
C GLN A 1046 5.82 35.00 -41.95
N CYS A 1047 6.27 34.84 -40.71
CA CYS A 1047 6.73 35.96 -39.89
C CYS A 1047 7.91 36.71 -40.54
N LEU A 1048 8.90 35.98 -41.05
CA LEU A 1048 10.03 36.57 -41.79
C LEU A 1048 9.56 37.33 -43.05
N ARG A 1049 8.62 36.74 -43.80
CA ARG A 1049 8.04 37.38 -45.00
C ARG A 1049 7.31 38.67 -44.66
N ASP A 1050 6.48 38.66 -43.62
CA ASP A 1050 5.68 39.83 -43.22
C ASP A 1050 6.58 41.00 -42.76
N LYS A 1051 7.83 40.71 -42.39
CA LYS A 1051 8.87 41.68 -42.05
C LYS A 1051 9.81 42.03 -43.22
N GLY A 1052 9.48 41.60 -44.45
CA GLY A 1052 10.15 42.04 -45.68
C GLY A 1052 11.26 41.12 -46.19
N LEU A 1053 11.46 39.93 -45.62
CA LEU A 1053 12.42 38.97 -46.16
C LEU A 1053 11.93 38.42 -47.51
N ASN A 1054 12.78 38.50 -48.54
CA ASN A 1054 12.47 38.03 -49.89
C ASN A 1054 12.35 36.49 -49.95
N PRO A 1055 11.17 35.89 -50.22
CA PRO A 1055 11.01 34.44 -50.30
C PRO A 1055 11.71 33.81 -51.53
N TRP A 1056 12.19 34.62 -52.47
CA TRP A 1056 12.97 34.20 -53.64
C TRP A 1056 14.48 34.26 -53.40
N CYS A 1057 14.89 34.44 -52.15
CA CYS A 1057 16.29 34.45 -51.80
C CYS A 1057 16.95 33.13 -52.20
N ARG A 1058 18.15 33.21 -52.76
CA ARG A 1058 18.95 32.07 -53.19
C ARG A 1058 20.22 31.98 -52.35
N THR A 1059 20.69 30.77 -52.08
CA THR A 1059 22.01 30.57 -51.47
C THR A 1059 23.14 30.88 -52.45
N SER A 1060 24.39 30.82 -51.98
CA SER A 1060 25.58 30.88 -52.84
C SER A 1060 25.63 29.75 -53.90
N THR A 1061 24.95 28.63 -53.64
CA THR A 1061 24.77 27.51 -54.58
C THR A 1061 23.53 27.63 -55.49
N GLN A 1062 22.86 28.79 -55.48
CA GLN A 1062 21.60 29.07 -56.18
C GLN A 1062 20.39 28.25 -55.69
N GLU A 1063 20.46 27.65 -54.50
CA GLU A 1063 19.35 26.86 -53.95
C GLU A 1063 18.20 27.77 -53.48
N THR A 1064 16.97 27.44 -53.88
CA THR A 1064 15.75 28.11 -53.42
C THR A 1064 15.25 27.51 -52.09
N LEU A 1065 14.28 28.16 -51.45
CA LEU A 1065 13.62 27.61 -50.26
C LEU A 1065 13.01 26.22 -50.50
N LEU A 1066 12.49 25.99 -51.71
CA LEU A 1066 11.90 24.71 -52.11
C LEU A 1066 12.97 23.60 -52.22
N HIS A 1067 14.17 23.93 -52.68
CA HIS A 1067 15.28 22.96 -52.66
C HIS A 1067 15.59 22.53 -51.22
N MET A 1068 15.70 23.49 -50.30
CA MET A 1068 16.00 23.19 -48.90
C MET A 1068 14.92 22.35 -48.22
N SER A 1069 13.63 22.67 -48.41
CA SER A 1069 12.53 21.87 -47.85
C SER A 1069 12.52 20.43 -48.39
N CYS A 1070 12.90 20.25 -49.67
CA CYS A 1070 12.98 18.93 -50.29
C CYS A 1070 14.20 18.12 -49.79
N ILE A 1071 15.37 18.76 -49.62
CA ILE A 1071 16.57 18.13 -49.04
C ILE A 1071 16.31 17.68 -47.60
N SER A 1072 15.59 18.48 -46.79
CA SER A 1072 15.29 18.13 -45.41
C SER A 1072 14.04 17.25 -45.25
N GLY A 1073 13.30 16.99 -46.33
CA GLY A 1073 12.13 16.09 -46.31
C GLY A 1073 10.85 16.70 -45.74
N GLN A 1074 10.73 18.02 -45.69
CA GLN A 1074 9.65 18.71 -45.00
C GLN A 1074 8.42 18.88 -45.90
N LEU A 1075 7.46 17.95 -45.79
CA LEU A 1075 6.26 17.90 -46.64
C LEU A 1075 5.37 19.13 -46.48
N GLU A 1076 5.09 19.55 -45.25
CA GLU A 1076 4.19 20.69 -44.95
C GLU A 1076 4.73 21.99 -45.54
N MET A 1077 6.03 22.27 -45.32
CA MET A 1077 6.71 23.42 -45.93
C MET A 1077 6.69 23.35 -47.46
N THR A 1078 6.92 22.17 -48.04
CA THR A 1078 6.92 21.97 -49.49
C THR A 1078 5.55 22.24 -50.10
N GLN A 1079 4.47 21.76 -49.47
CA GLN A 1079 3.09 22.03 -49.89
C GLN A 1079 2.77 23.53 -49.83
N TYR A 1080 3.11 24.18 -48.72
CA TYR A 1080 2.90 25.62 -48.55
C TYR A 1080 3.62 26.45 -49.62
N LEU A 1081 4.88 26.13 -49.90
CA LEU A 1081 5.67 26.82 -50.92
C LEU A 1081 5.06 26.63 -52.32
N LEU A 1082 4.64 25.41 -52.68
CA LEU A 1082 4.04 25.13 -53.99
C LEU A 1082 2.63 25.74 -54.16
N GLU A 1083 1.85 25.85 -53.09
CA GLU A 1083 0.53 26.50 -53.12
C GLU A 1083 0.65 28.02 -53.34
N LYS A 1084 1.64 28.66 -52.71
CA LYS A 1084 1.84 30.12 -52.83
C LYS A 1084 2.67 30.50 -54.04
N TYR A 1085 3.61 29.65 -54.45
CA TYR A 1085 4.59 29.92 -55.49
C TYR A 1085 4.73 28.69 -56.42
N PRO A 1086 3.80 28.48 -57.36
CA PRO A 1086 3.87 27.32 -58.26
C PRO A 1086 5.06 27.37 -59.22
N ASP A 1087 5.55 28.57 -59.56
CA ASP A 1087 6.60 28.75 -60.58
C ASP A 1087 7.98 28.23 -60.14
N VAL A 1088 8.24 28.09 -58.83
CA VAL A 1088 9.56 27.66 -58.32
C VAL A 1088 9.82 26.15 -58.48
N ILE A 1089 8.84 25.39 -58.95
CA ILE A 1089 8.90 23.92 -59.05
C ILE A 1089 10.01 23.42 -60.00
N ASN A 1090 10.37 24.22 -61.01
CA ASN A 1090 11.36 23.88 -62.04
C ASN A 1090 12.67 24.67 -61.90
N GLU A 1091 12.82 25.45 -60.83
CA GLU A 1091 14.07 26.14 -60.56
C GLU A 1091 15.20 25.13 -60.34
N VAL A 1092 16.41 25.52 -60.70
CA VAL A 1092 17.58 24.65 -60.58
C VAL A 1092 18.71 25.34 -59.82
N ASP A 1093 19.51 24.55 -59.12
CA ASP A 1093 20.73 25.02 -58.47
C ASP A 1093 21.94 25.04 -59.42
N ASN A 1094 23.14 25.34 -58.91
CA ASN A 1094 24.39 25.37 -59.69
C ASN A 1094 24.74 24.04 -60.39
N ALA A 1095 24.20 22.90 -59.94
CA ALA A 1095 24.41 21.59 -60.56
C ALA A 1095 23.25 21.20 -61.49
N GLU A 1096 22.39 22.17 -61.84
CA GLU A 1096 21.13 21.99 -62.56
C GLU A 1096 20.18 21.00 -61.86
N ARG A 1097 20.29 20.85 -60.54
CA ARG A 1097 19.39 19.97 -59.78
C ARG A 1097 18.08 20.70 -59.52
N THR A 1098 16.98 20.09 -59.94
CA THR A 1098 15.62 20.50 -59.54
C THR A 1098 15.30 20.07 -58.10
N PRO A 1099 14.24 20.63 -57.45
CA PRO A 1099 13.79 20.21 -56.13
C PRO A 1099 13.46 18.71 -56.02
N ALA A 1100 13.12 18.04 -57.12
CA ALA A 1100 12.90 16.60 -57.13
C ALA A 1100 14.19 15.80 -56.93
N HIS A 1101 15.33 16.24 -57.49
CA HIS A 1101 16.62 15.61 -57.22
C HIS A 1101 16.98 15.72 -55.73
N CYS A 1102 16.64 16.86 -55.12
CA CYS A 1102 16.75 17.07 -53.68
C CYS A 1102 15.80 16.19 -52.85
N ALA A 1103 14.57 15.94 -53.31
CA ALA A 1103 13.64 15.02 -52.64
C ALA A 1103 14.13 13.56 -52.72
N ALA A 1104 14.75 13.17 -53.84
CA ALA A 1104 15.35 11.85 -53.99
C ALA A 1104 16.53 11.61 -53.03
N HIS A 1105 17.24 12.68 -52.63
CA HIS A 1105 18.29 12.62 -51.61
C HIS A 1105 17.75 12.23 -50.22
N SER A 1106 16.59 12.75 -49.81
CA SER A 1106 16.06 12.62 -48.45
C SER A 1106 15.23 11.35 -48.20
N SER A 1107 15.03 10.50 -49.22
CA SER A 1107 14.13 9.32 -49.20
C SER A 1107 12.65 9.61 -48.96
N ASN A 1108 12.21 10.87 -48.97
CA ASN A 1108 10.82 11.19 -48.68
C ASN A 1108 9.93 11.07 -49.92
N VAL A 1109 9.39 9.86 -50.14
CA VAL A 1109 8.49 9.54 -51.26
C VAL A 1109 7.28 10.48 -51.30
N SER A 1110 6.73 10.86 -50.14
CA SER A 1110 5.60 11.78 -50.03
C SER A 1110 5.90 13.17 -50.58
N VAL A 1111 7.11 13.68 -50.34
CA VAL A 1111 7.57 14.98 -50.86
C VAL A 1111 7.69 14.92 -52.38
N LEU A 1112 8.32 13.86 -52.89
CA LEU A 1112 8.45 13.66 -54.33
C LEU A 1112 7.08 13.50 -55.01
N GLN A 1113 6.15 12.75 -54.41
CA GLN A 1113 4.80 12.58 -54.93
C GLN A 1113 4.05 13.92 -54.95
N CYS A 1114 4.19 14.74 -53.92
CA CYS A 1114 3.61 16.09 -53.89
C CYS A 1114 4.15 16.97 -55.04
N LEU A 1115 5.44 16.89 -55.35
CA LEU A 1115 6.03 17.62 -56.48
C LEU A 1115 5.48 17.13 -57.82
N ILE A 1116 5.39 15.81 -58.01
CA ILE A 1116 4.84 15.21 -59.25
C ILE A 1116 3.37 15.61 -59.43
N ASP A 1117 2.56 15.55 -58.38
CA ASP A 1117 1.14 15.92 -58.42
C ASP A 1117 0.92 17.40 -58.77
N LYS A 1118 1.92 18.26 -58.50
CA LYS A 1118 1.94 19.68 -58.86
C LYS A 1118 2.59 19.97 -60.22
N GLY A 1119 2.91 18.93 -61.00
CA GLY A 1119 3.35 19.05 -62.39
C GLY A 1119 4.87 18.99 -62.62
N LEU A 1120 5.65 18.55 -61.64
CA LEU A 1120 7.10 18.34 -61.84
C LEU A 1120 7.36 17.15 -62.78
N ASN A 1121 8.33 17.31 -63.69
CA ASN A 1121 8.77 16.23 -64.57
C ASN A 1121 9.65 15.21 -63.82
N PRO A 1122 9.21 13.95 -63.63
CA PRO A 1122 9.99 12.90 -62.93
C PRO A 1122 11.21 12.41 -63.73
N LEU A 1123 11.31 12.76 -65.02
CA LEU A 1123 12.44 12.45 -65.90
C LEU A 1123 13.44 13.63 -65.98
N CYS A 1124 13.41 14.54 -65.02
CA CYS A 1124 14.39 15.61 -64.94
C CYS A 1124 15.82 15.05 -64.81
N ARG A 1125 16.78 15.82 -65.34
CA ARG A 1125 18.21 15.46 -65.35
C ARG A 1125 19.05 16.62 -64.81
N THR A 1126 20.14 16.29 -64.14
CA THR A 1126 21.14 17.27 -63.68
C THR A 1126 22.10 17.68 -64.80
N ALA A 1127 23.02 18.60 -64.50
CA ALA A 1127 24.12 18.96 -65.40
C ALA A 1127 25.03 17.77 -65.73
N ALA A 1128 24.97 16.70 -64.93
CA ALA A 1128 25.67 15.44 -65.17
C ALA A 1128 24.80 14.38 -65.90
N GLN A 1129 23.65 14.76 -66.47
CA GLN A 1129 22.62 13.84 -67.03
C GLN A 1129 22.07 12.84 -66.00
N GLU A 1130 22.29 13.05 -64.70
CA GLU A 1130 21.84 12.13 -63.66
C GLU A 1130 20.33 12.27 -63.47
N THR A 1131 19.61 11.14 -63.44
CA THR A 1131 18.17 11.09 -63.17
C THR A 1131 17.87 10.95 -61.67
N LEU A 1132 16.59 11.05 -61.28
CA LEU A 1132 16.15 10.79 -59.90
C LEU A 1132 16.54 9.39 -59.39
N LEU A 1133 16.58 8.40 -60.29
CA LEU A 1133 17.01 7.04 -59.95
C LEU A 1133 18.51 6.99 -59.60
N HIS A 1134 19.35 7.75 -60.31
CA HIS A 1134 20.77 7.86 -59.96
C HIS A 1134 20.95 8.45 -58.56
N MET A 1135 20.19 9.50 -58.24
CA MET A 1135 20.22 10.12 -56.91
C MET A 1135 19.77 9.14 -55.80
N SER A 1136 18.69 8.39 -55.99
CA SER A 1136 18.24 7.41 -54.99
C SER A 1136 19.28 6.30 -54.78
N CYS A 1137 19.99 5.89 -55.84
CA CYS A 1137 21.06 4.90 -55.75
C CYS A 1137 22.32 5.44 -55.06
N ILE A 1138 22.69 6.71 -55.31
CA ILE A 1138 23.83 7.39 -54.67
C ILE A 1138 23.63 7.51 -53.16
N TYR A 1139 22.43 7.91 -52.73
CA TYR A 1139 22.11 8.19 -51.32
C TYR A 1139 21.53 6.99 -50.58
N VAL A 1140 21.60 5.80 -51.18
CA VAL A 1140 21.31 4.51 -50.52
C VAL A 1140 19.81 4.35 -50.15
N GLN A 1141 18.90 4.98 -50.91
CA GLN A 1141 17.47 5.08 -50.58
C GLN A 1141 16.63 3.96 -51.23
N LEU A 1142 16.42 2.85 -50.51
CA LEU A 1142 15.69 1.68 -51.01
C LEU A 1142 14.20 1.98 -51.32
N GLU A 1143 13.51 2.65 -50.40
CA GLU A 1143 12.08 2.96 -50.53
C GLU A 1143 11.82 3.88 -51.73
N MET A 1144 12.64 4.93 -51.88
CA MET A 1144 12.59 5.83 -53.03
C MET A 1144 12.86 5.09 -54.35
N THR A 1145 13.84 4.17 -54.35
CA THR A 1145 14.17 3.37 -55.54
C THR A 1145 13.02 2.43 -55.94
N GLN A 1146 12.40 1.75 -54.98
CA GLN A 1146 11.22 0.90 -55.22
C GLN A 1146 10.04 1.70 -55.76
N TYR A 1147 9.82 2.89 -55.21
CA TYR A 1147 8.76 3.80 -55.65
C TYR A 1147 8.96 4.26 -57.10
N LEU A 1148 10.16 4.76 -57.43
CA LEU A 1148 10.50 5.22 -58.77
C LEU A 1148 10.38 4.10 -59.80
N LEU A 1149 10.91 2.91 -59.54
CA LEU A 1149 10.82 1.76 -60.46
C LEU A 1149 9.39 1.20 -60.56
N GLY A 1150 8.57 1.34 -59.53
CA GLY A 1150 7.17 0.95 -59.53
C GLY A 1150 6.30 1.81 -60.44
N LYS A 1151 6.50 3.14 -60.42
CA LYS A 1151 5.74 4.07 -61.29
C LYS A 1151 6.38 4.32 -62.65
N TYR A 1152 7.71 4.29 -62.74
CA TYR A 1152 8.49 4.62 -63.93
C TYR A 1152 9.53 3.54 -64.25
N PRO A 1153 9.09 2.34 -64.68
CA PRO A 1153 9.98 1.21 -64.93
C PRO A 1153 11.03 1.49 -66.02
N GLY A 1154 10.75 2.41 -66.95
CA GLY A 1154 11.69 2.81 -68.01
C GLY A 1154 12.98 3.47 -67.51
N MET A 1155 13.02 3.98 -66.27
CA MET A 1155 14.20 4.66 -65.73
C MET A 1155 15.37 3.73 -65.44
N ILE A 1156 15.14 2.42 -65.37
CA ILE A 1156 16.12 1.43 -64.90
C ILE A 1156 17.40 1.37 -65.75
N ASN A 1157 17.29 1.69 -67.05
CA ASN A 1157 18.40 1.65 -68.01
C ASN A 1157 18.92 3.03 -68.40
N GLU A 1158 18.42 4.09 -67.75
CA GLU A 1158 18.92 5.45 -67.99
C GLU A 1158 20.38 5.55 -67.52
N VAL A 1159 21.16 6.35 -68.23
CA VAL A 1159 22.59 6.54 -67.98
C VAL A 1159 22.94 8.03 -67.85
N ASP A 1160 23.96 8.32 -67.05
CA ASP A 1160 24.58 9.64 -66.92
C ASP A 1160 25.54 9.98 -68.09
N HIS A 1161 26.27 11.11 -68.03
CA HIS A 1161 27.27 11.47 -69.05
C HIS A 1161 28.42 10.44 -69.21
N ASN A 1162 28.68 9.61 -68.20
CA ASN A 1162 29.73 8.58 -68.22
C ASN A 1162 29.21 7.20 -68.63
N ASN A 1163 27.97 7.13 -69.13
CA ASN A 1163 27.22 5.89 -69.34
C ASN A 1163 27.05 5.03 -68.07
N GLU A 1164 27.10 5.63 -66.88
CA GLU A 1164 26.83 4.96 -65.61
C GLU A 1164 25.32 4.87 -65.37
N THR A 1165 24.81 3.64 -65.20
CA THR A 1165 23.46 3.38 -64.69
C THR A 1165 23.41 3.51 -63.16
N GLY A 1166 22.21 3.59 -62.58
CA GLY A 1166 22.01 3.61 -61.12
C GLY A 1166 22.70 2.45 -60.36
N ALA A 1167 22.90 1.29 -60.99
CA ALA A 1167 23.65 0.20 -60.36
C ALA A 1167 25.14 0.48 -60.18
N HIS A 1168 25.78 1.24 -61.07
CA HIS A 1168 27.18 1.64 -60.90
C HIS A 1168 27.34 2.51 -59.64
N TYR A 1169 26.38 3.41 -59.39
CA TYR A 1169 26.34 4.20 -58.17
C TYR A 1169 26.06 3.36 -56.92
N ALA A 1170 25.12 2.41 -56.99
CA ALA A 1170 24.85 1.48 -55.90
C ALA A 1170 26.10 0.63 -55.55
N ALA A 1171 26.83 0.19 -56.58
CA ALA A 1171 28.09 -0.54 -56.42
C ALA A 1171 29.18 0.32 -55.76
N LYS A 1172 29.32 1.57 -56.18
CA LYS A 1172 30.28 2.56 -55.62
C LYS A 1172 30.03 2.89 -54.14
N ARG A 1173 28.77 2.79 -53.68
CA ARG A 1173 28.34 3.11 -52.30
C ARG A 1173 28.12 1.88 -51.41
N SER A 1174 28.38 0.68 -51.92
CA SER A 1174 28.19 -0.59 -51.19
C SER A 1174 26.75 -0.95 -50.83
N ASN A 1175 25.78 -0.49 -51.61
CA ASN A 1175 24.37 -0.73 -51.30
C ASN A 1175 23.82 -1.99 -51.97
N VAL A 1176 24.01 -3.13 -51.31
CA VAL A 1176 23.58 -4.44 -51.81
C VAL A 1176 22.06 -4.54 -51.95
N SER A 1177 21.28 -3.92 -51.06
CA SER A 1177 19.81 -4.02 -51.12
C SER A 1177 19.22 -3.24 -52.29
N VAL A 1178 19.72 -2.03 -52.57
CA VAL A 1178 19.31 -1.27 -53.76
C VAL A 1178 19.75 -1.96 -55.04
N LEU A 1179 20.99 -2.49 -55.08
CA LEU A 1179 21.45 -3.23 -56.25
C LEU A 1179 20.60 -4.48 -56.51
N GLN A 1180 20.28 -5.25 -55.46
CA GLN A 1180 19.40 -6.41 -55.58
C GLN A 1180 18.01 -6.01 -56.06
N CYS A 1181 17.45 -4.92 -55.55
CA CYS A 1181 16.17 -4.38 -56.03
C CYS A 1181 16.21 -4.01 -57.52
N LEU A 1182 17.30 -3.42 -58.00
CA LEU A 1182 17.47 -3.11 -59.43
C LEU A 1182 17.53 -4.39 -60.27
N ILE A 1183 18.30 -5.40 -59.83
CA ILE A 1183 18.40 -6.69 -60.52
C ILE A 1183 17.03 -7.41 -60.55
N ASP A 1184 16.31 -7.43 -59.42
CA ASP A 1184 14.99 -8.06 -59.32
C ASP A 1184 13.94 -7.38 -60.22
N LYS A 1185 14.14 -6.10 -60.55
CA LYS A 1185 13.31 -5.33 -61.48
C LYS A 1185 13.78 -5.40 -62.94
N GLY A 1186 14.78 -6.23 -63.25
CA GLY A 1186 15.21 -6.54 -64.61
C GLY A 1186 16.44 -5.78 -65.11
N LEU A 1187 17.21 -5.14 -64.24
CA LEU A 1187 18.49 -4.54 -64.62
C LEU A 1187 19.53 -5.63 -64.98
N ASN A 1188 20.26 -5.42 -66.08
CA ASN A 1188 21.41 -6.26 -66.42
C ASN A 1188 22.60 -6.01 -65.45
N PRO A 1189 23.02 -7.02 -64.65
CA PRO A 1189 24.17 -6.88 -63.75
C PRO A 1189 25.52 -6.73 -64.49
N TRP A 1190 25.56 -7.02 -65.79
CA TRP A 1190 26.73 -6.85 -66.67
C TRP A 1190 26.75 -5.51 -67.41
N CYS A 1191 26.00 -4.52 -66.93
CA CYS A 1191 26.08 -3.16 -67.47
C CYS A 1191 27.52 -2.61 -67.39
N ARG A 1192 27.89 -1.82 -68.40
CA ARG A 1192 29.23 -1.26 -68.60
C ARG A 1192 29.15 0.26 -68.75
N THR A 1193 30.14 0.96 -68.22
CA THR A 1193 30.30 2.41 -68.40
C THR A 1193 30.88 2.77 -69.76
N ALA A 1194 31.09 4.06 -70.04
CA ALA A 1194 31.76 4.54 -71.25
C ALA A 1194 33.23 4.06 -71.36
N THR A 1195 33.85 3.73 -70.23
CA THR A 1195 35.19 3.13 -70.14
C THR A 1195 35.16 1.60 -70.14
N GLU A 1196 34.02 0.99 -70.45
CA GLU A 1196 33.76 -0.46 -70.35
C GLU A 1196 33.94 -1.07 -68.95
N GLU A 1197 33.91 -0.26 -67.90
CA GLU A 1197 34.00 -0.74 -66.51
C GLU A 1197 32.70 -1.41 -66.07
N THR A 1198 32.77 -2.61 -65.51
CA THR A 1198 31.62 -3.32 -64.92
C THR A 1198 31.32 -2.85 -63.49
N LEU A 1199 30.19 -3.31 -62.92
CA LEU A 1199 29.86 -3.07 -61.50
C LEU A 1199 30.98 -3.51 -60.54
N LEU A 1200 31.67 -4.61 -60.86
CA LEU A 1200 32.78 -5.12 -60.07
C LEU A 1200 33.99 -4.19 -60.14
N HIS A 1201 34.31 -3.63 -61.31
CA HIS A 1201 35.34 -2.61 -61.43
C HIS A 1201 35.03 -1.41 -60.52
N LYS A 1202 33.78 -0.91 -60.52
CA LYS A 1202 33.38 0.22 -59.68
C LYS A 1202 33.44 -0.08 -58.17
N SER A 1203 33.01 -1.26 -57.73
CA SER A 1203 33.13 -1.65 -56.31
C SER A 1203 34.59 -1.81 -55.88
N CYS A 1204 35.46 -2.28 -56.79
CA CYS A 1204 36.90 -2.40 -56.55
C CYS A 1204 37.63 -1.06 -56.49
N ILE A 1205 37.32 -0.13 -57.40
CA ILE A 1205 37.87 1.23 -57.41
C ILE A 1205 37.52 1.97 -56.11
N SER A 1206 36.27 1.82 -55.64
CA SER A 1206 35.74 2.50 -54.46
C SER A 1206 36.01 1.80 -53.13
N GLY A 1207 36.64 0.61 -53.14
CA GLY A 1207 37.03 -0.11 -51.93
C GLY A 1207 35.88 -0.82 -51.19
N GLN A 1208 34.76 -1.08 -51.87
CA GLN A 1208 33.55 -1.61 -51.25
C GLN A 1208 33.59 -3.15 -51.13
N LEU A 1209 34.22 -3.66 -50.06
CA LEU A 1209 34.41 -5.09 -49.83
C LEU A 1209 33.09 -5.89 -49.81
N LYS A 1210 32.07 -5.39 -49.10
CA LYS A 1210 30.77 -6.07 -48.96
C LYS A 1210 30.07 -6.25 -50.32
N MET A 1211 30.11 -5.20 -51.16
CA MET A 1211 29.57 -5.26 -52.51
C MET A 1211 30.37 -6.17 -53.43
N THR A 1212 31.70 -6.14 -53.32
CA THR A 1212 32.60 -6.99 -54.11
C THR A 1212 32.34 -8.47 -53.80
N LEU A 1213 32.21 -8.83 -52.51
CA LEU A 1213 31.85 -10.19 -52.09
C LEU A 1213 30.49 -10.61 -52.66
N TYR A 1214 29.49 -9.74 -52.56
CA TYR A 1214 28.15 -9.99 -53.07
C TYR A 1214 28.13 -10.26 -54.58
N LEU A 1215 28.83 -9.42 -55.35
CA LEU A 1215 28.92 -9.57 -56.81
C LEU A 1215 29.66 -10.86 -57.19
N LEU A 1216 30.76 -11.20 -56.53
CA LEU A 1216 31.52 -12.44 -56.80
C LEU A 1216 30.77 -13.72 -56.37
N GLU A 1217 29.94 -13.65 -55.33
CA GLU A 1217 29.12 -14.79 -54.90
C GLU A 1217 28.00 -15.11 -55.88
N LYS A 1218 27.37 -14.09 -56.47
CA LYS A 1218 26.29 -14.31 -57.46
C LYS A 1218 26.78 -14.40 -58.91
N TYR A 1219 27.86 -13.72 -59.25
CA TYR A 1219 28.41 -13.59 -60.61
C TYR A 1219 29.94 -13.80 -60.60
N PRO A 1220 30.43 -15.02 -60.36
CA PRO A 1220 31.85 -15.30 -60.22
C PRO A 1220 32.67 -14.96 -61.48
N ASP A 1221 32.05 -15.07 -62.67
CA ASP A 1221 32.72 -14.82 -63.96
C ASP A 1221 33.14 -13.36 -64.17
N MET A 1222 32.56 -12.40 -63.42
CA MET A 1222 32.91 -10.97 -63.54
C MET A 1222 34.36 -10.67 -63.14
N ILE A 1223 35.04 -11.58 -62.43
CA ILE A 1223 36.41 -11.40 -61.92
C ILE A 1223 37.45 -11.24 -63.03
N ASN A 1224 37.18 -11.78 -64.22
CA ASN A 1224 38.09 -11.79 -65.37
C ASN A 1224 37.74 -10.74 -66.44
N GLU A 1225 36.67 -9.98 -66.25
CA GLU A 1225 36.30 -8.92 -67.17
C GLU A 1225 37.37 -7.84 -67.20
N VAL A 1226 37.52 -7.18 -68.35
CA VAL A 1226 38.47 -6.08 -68.54
C VAL A 1226 37.73 -4.83 -68.99
N ASP A 1227 38.24 -3.67 -68.56
CA ASP A 1227 37.81 -2.37 -69.06
C ASP A 1227 38.52 -2.00 -70.39
N ASN A 1228 38.24 -0.80 -70.94
CA ASN A 1228 38.86 -0.28 -72.17
C ASN A 1228 40.40 -0.22 -72.12
N GLY A 1229 41.00 -0.22 -70.93
CA GLY A 1229 42.44 -0.22 -70.73
C GLY A 1229 43.03 -1.62 -70.51
N GLU A 1230 42.27 -2.68 -70.81
CA GLU A 1230 42.59 -4.08 -70.51
C GLU A 1230 42.84 -4.34 -69.01
N ARG A 1231 42.33 -3.47 -68.12
CA ARG A 1231 42.50 -3.60 -66.67
C ARG A 1231 41.39 -4.48 -66.12
N THR A 1232 41.76 -5.50 -65.36
CA THR A 1232 40.82 -6.30 -64.56
C THR A 1232 40.41 -5.57 -63.27
N PRO A 1233 39.34 -6.00 -62.57
CA PRO A 1233 38.94 -5.40 -61.29
C PRO A 1233 40.06 -5.42 -60.23
N ALA A 1234 40.98 -6.39 -60.33
CA ALA A 1234 42.15 -6.47 -59.46
C ALA A 1234 43.18 -5.36 -59.75
N HIS A 1235 43.43 -5.05 -61.02
CA HIS A 1235 44.27 -3.91 -61.40
C HIS A 1235 43.67 -2.60 -60.85
N CYS A 1236 42.35 -2.44 -60.95
CA CYS A 1236 41.64 -1.29 -60.39
C CYS A 1236 41.72 -1.22 -58.84
N ALA A 1237 41.55 -2.35 -58.14
CA ALA A 1237 41.69 -2.42 -56.69
C ALA A 1237 43.13 -2.10 -56.23
N ALA A 1238 44.13 -2.58 -56.97
CA ALA A 1238 45.53 -2.30 -56.71
C ALA A 1238 45.85 -0.80 -56.94
N GLN A 1239 45.34 -0.21 -58.02
CA GLN A 1239 45.53 1.21 -58.32
C GLN A 1239 44.94 2.12 -57.21
N SER A 1240 43.77 1.77 -56.68
CA SER A 1240 43.13 2.50 -55.58
C SER A 1240 43.68 2.17 -54.19
N SER A 1241 44.71 1.34 -54.08
CA SER A 1241 45.32 0.89 -52.80
C SER A 1241 44.35 0.17 -51.85
N ASN A 1242 43.34 -0.54 -52.37
CA ASN A 1242 42.31 -1.23 -51.57
C ASN A 1242 42.73 -2.66 -51.21
N VAL A 1243 43.61 -2.80 -50.21
CA VAL A 1243 44.23 -4.10 -49.81
C VAL A 1243 43.20 -5.17 -49.45
N SER A 1244 42.13 -4.82 -48.73
CA SER A 1244 41.09 -5.76 -48.30
C SER A 1244 40.30 -6.35 -49.48
N VAL A 1245 40.02 -5.52 -50.49
CA VAL A 1245 39.33 -5.94 -51.71
C VAL A 1245 40.26 -6.79 -52.59
N LEU A 1246 41.54 -6.42 -52.70
CA LEU A 1246 42.51 -7.21 -53.47
C LEU A 1246 42.71 -8.60 -52.86
N GLN A 1247 42.82 -8.71 -51.54
CA GLN A 1247 42.90 -10.00 -50.84
C GLN A 1247 41.63 -10.85 -51.09
N CYS A 1248 40.46 -10.22 -51.12
CA CYS A 1248 39.20 -10.89 -51.43
C CYS A 1248 39.19 -11.46 -52.86
N LEU A 1249 39.68 -10.70 -53.85
CA LEU A 1249 39.76 -11.15 -55.24
C LEU A 1249 40.73 -12.35 -55.37
N ILE A 1250 41.91 -12.28 -54.74
CA ILE A 1250 42.88 -13.39 -54.69
C ILE A 1250 42.24 -14.64 -54.09
N ASN A 1251 41.55 -14.51 -52.96
CA ASN A 1251 40.91 -15.63 -52.27
C ASN A 1251 39.77 -16.28 -53.07
N LYS A 1252 39.15 -15.55 -54.01
CA LYS A 1252 38.03 -16.02 -54.84
C LYS A 1252 38.46 -16.54 -56.22
N GLY A 1253 39.77 -16.71 -56.45
CA GLY A 1253 40.30 -17.36 -57.65
C GLY A 1253 40.78 -16.41 -58.75
N LEU A 1254 41.09 -15.15 -58.42
CA LEU A 1254 41.83 -14.27 -59.34
C LEU A 1254 43.16 -14.93 -59.72
N ASN A 1255 43.46 -15.01 -61.02
CA ASN A 1255 44.80 -15.36 -61.49
C ASN A 1255 45.70 -14.13 -61.30
N PRO A 1256 46.66 -14.15 -60.37
CA PRO A 1256 47.40 -12.97 -59.93
C PRO A 1256 48.28 -12.32 -61.01
#